data_AF-A0A351G0J9-F1
#
_entry.id   AF-A0A351G0J9-F1
#
_cell.length_a   1.000
_cell.length_b   1.000
_cell.length_c   1.000
_cell.angle_alpha   90.00
_cell.angle_beta   90.00
_cell.angle_gamma   90.00
#
_symmetry.space_group_name_H-M   'P 1'
#
loop_
_entity.id
_entity.type
_entity.pdbx_description
1 polymer ?
#
loop_
_entity_poly.entity_id
_entity_poly.type
_entity_poly.pdbx_seq_one_letter_code
_entity_poly.pdbx_strand_id
1 'polypeptide(L)'
;MVEAGPVLPARIPQFGGHQKQLRRVCECWIAGRSREEEGIFMMVFPRKIKGKSERRAEASLNRRNPSLTLQVTVVAALCCVFPGETTAESFDKLVKPLLQKYCFDCHGADDPEANLSLHLIDGDLIGGEHYETWRMIEEQIRFRDMPPEDENQPAPEERRALLTWIRQELQKTQRAGVVTNEKFLLPQFGNYVDHQALFGERLSRVHPAPPRIWRLRPAIYNATIPRLAERVSGLANGLNLLDGPEIKDYAASYFLDEAATAPLLGNAKKIAEKMTGPTSRDRVLKELARDTGPPETKAVLLAIEHAFRKILGRAATEEELIRFKAFYDKAANIGGHQTAGRALLTGVLLQPEVLYRQELGDGKVDEFGRTRLSQREIAFALSYALSNAPLDEFLKASAAGELETAGQVAMLVDKRLADQSKLQDRNPRVLQFFREYFHYPFAKEVFKDKPAGGDHDSGRLVDDLETTIRDILRADRHVLAELLTTRKFYVNTNYKNVKRKGQMLVIAHEKRTAYHTAYNLPLDWKWSLHLQPVSFREDERSGVLTHPAWLSAWSGNFENHPVQRGKWIRTHLLGGTVPDVPIGVDARVPELEHTTFRDRLKIATQAAECWRCHKKMDPLGVPFERYDHYGRYQRLDAGQPVNARGEITRTGVPGLDGRKVSGPTELMEILAKSEYVEQVFVRYVFRYFMGRNETLGDTNTLQDAHKAYRDGNGSFKALVVSLLSSDSFLLRQKKQAP
;
A
#
# COMPACT_ATOMS: atom_id res chain seq x y z
N MET A 1 -4.35 -54.53 17.15
CA MET A 1 -4.04 -55.10 15.82
C MET A 1 -5.11 -54.66 14.83
N VAL A 2 -4.87 -53.57 14.09
CA VAL A 2 -5.33 -53.33 12.71
C VAL A 2 -4.23 -52.46 12.09
N GLU A 3 -3.82 -52.75 10.87
CA GLU A 3 -2.63 -52.14 10.24
C GLU A 3 -2.92 -50.75 9.66
N ALA A 4 -1.94 -49.85 9.73
CA ALA A 4 -1.98 -48.54 9.09
C ALA A 4 -1.32 -48.60 7.70
N GLY A 5 -2.11 -48.40 6.65
CA GLY A 5 -1.59 -48.22 5.29
C GLY A 5 -1.14 -46.77 5.03
N PRO A 6 -0.12 -46.54 4.16
CA PRO A 6 0.37 -45.20 3.88
C PRO A 6 -0.60 -44.39 3.01
N VAL A 7 -0.86 -43.14 3.40
CA VAL A 7 -1.70 -42.20 2.64
C VAL A 7 -0.91 -41.58 1.49
N LEU A 8 -1.50 -41.59 0.29
CA LEU A 8 -0.94 -41.01 -0.93
C LEU A 8 -0.93 -39.47 -0.90
N PRO A 9 0.13 -38.80 -1.40
CA PRO A 9 0.10 -37.35 -1.63
C PRO A 9 -0.82 -36.97 -2.80
N ALA A 10 -1.38 -35.76 -2.72
CA ALA A 10 -2.36 -35.25 -3.68
C ALA A 10 -1.79 -35.06 -5.11
N ARG A 11 -2.63 -35.29 -6.12
CA ARG A 11 -2.25 -35.22 -7.55
C ARG A 11 -2.05 -33.77 -8.01
N ILE A 12 -0.87 -33.49 -8.55
CA ILE A 12 -0.61 -32.33 -9.42
C ILE A 12 -1.22 -32.62 -10.82
N PRO A 13 -1.92 -31.67 -11.46
CA PRO A 13 -2.41 -31.86 -12.84
C PRO A 13 -1.24 -31.89 -13.84
N GLN A 14 -1.07 -33.01 -14.55
CA GLN A 14 -0.11 -33.09 -15.65
C GLN A 14 -0.63 -32.36 -16.90
N PHE A 15 0.00 -31.24 -17.26
CA PHE A 15 -0.08 -30.72 -18.63
C PHE A 15 0.98 -31.42 -19.49
N GLY A 16 0.55 -32.50 -20.16
CA GLY A 16 1.39 -33.23 -21.10
C GLY A 16 1.39 -32.61 -22.49
N GLY A 17 2.58 -32.41 -23.04
CA GLY A 17 2.80 -32.32 -24.50
C GLY A 17 3.12 -30.94 -25.06
N HIS A 18 4.42 -30.58 -25.08
CA HIS A 18 5.16 -30.10 -26.27
C HIS A 18 6.64 -29.82 -25.89
N GLN A 19 7.38 -30.87 -25.51
CA GLN A 19 8.86 -30.83 -25.42
C GLN A 19 9.48 -31.86 -26.38
N LYS A 20 9.51 -31.52 -27.67
CA LYS A 20 10.36 -32.24 -28.66
C LYS A 20 10.76 -31.38 -29.88
N GLN A 21 11.03 -30.09 -29.67
CA GLN A 21 11.79 -29.24 -30.61
C GLN A 21 12.22 -27.95 -29.92
N LEU A 22 13.47 -27.92 -29.43
CA LEU A 22 14.34 -26.74 -29.19
C LEU A 22 15.60 -27.19 -28.42
N ARG A 23 16.29 -28.22 -28.97
CA ARG A 23 17.61 -28.67 -28.50
C ARG A 23 18.61 -28.58 -29.65
N ARG A 24 18.84 -27.34 -30.10
CA ARG A 24 19.92 -26.89 -31.01
C ARG A 24 20.00 -25.37 -30.92
N VAL A 25 21.21 -24.82 -31.09
CA VAL A 25 21.56 -23.38 -31.01
C VAL A 25 21.55 -22.79 -29.58
N CYS A 26 22.42 -23.31 -28.71
CA CYS A 26 22.96 -22.60 -27.53
C CYS A 26 24.38 -23.10 -27.20
N GLU A 27 25.22 -23.29 -28.22
CA GLU A 27 26.66 -23.59 -28.10
C GLU A 27 27.42 -22.87 -29.23
N CYS A 28 27.77 -21.60 -29.02
CA CYS A 28 28.86 -20.90 -29.70
C CYS A 28 28.97 -19.45 -29.19
N TRP A 29 29.95 -19.20 -28.32
CA TRP A 29 30.65 -17.93 -28.01
C TRP A 29 30.93 -17.71 -26.51
N ILE A 30 31.76 -18.58 -25.95
CA ILE A 30 32.73 -18.21 -24.91
C ILE A 30 34.11 -18.62 -25.45
N ALA A 31 34.80 -17.67 -26.09
CA ALA A 31 36.20 -17.81 -26.51
C ALA A 31 36.78 -16.42 -26.82
N GLY A 32 37.39 -15.77 -25.82
CA GLY A 32 38.07 -14.49 -26.04
C GLY A 32 39.41 -14.64 -26.78
N ARG A 33 39.74 -13.69 -27.65
CA ARG A 33 41.11 -13.30 -28.03
C ARG A 33 41.12 -11.90 -28.66
N SER A 34 42.29 -11.27 -28.69
CA SER A 34 42.52 -9.81 -28.71
C SER A 34 43.15 -9.26 -30.01
N ARG A 35 43.33 -7.91 -30.04
CA ARG A 35 44.11 -7.01 -30.95
C ARG A 35 43.25 -6.15 -31.90
N GLU A 36 43.35 -4.80 -31.82
CA GLU A 36 44.30 -3.86 -32.51
C GLU A 36 44.03 -3.85 -34.05
N GLU A 37 43.97 -2.73 -34.79
CA GLU A 37 44.49 -1.36 -34.60
C GLU A 37 43.76 -0.31 -35.52
N GLU A 38 44.14 0.98 -35.40
CA GLU A 38 43.66 2.20 -36.14
C GLU A 38 42.26 2.80 -35.78
N GLY A 39 41.96 4.09 -36.00
CA GLY A 39 42.81 5.19 -36.51
C GLY A 39 42.18 6.62 -36.54
N ILE A 40 42.89 7.59 -35.92
CA ILE A 40 43.11 9.03 -36.26
C ILE A 40 41.98 9.91 -36.88
N PHE A 41 41.49 10.93 -36.15
CA PHE A 41 41.83 12.35 -36.41
C PHE A 41 41.45 13.31 -35.27
N MET A 42 42.38 14.20 -34.90
CA MET A 42 42.20 15.35 -34.00
C MET A 42 42.59 16.62 -34.78
N MET A 43 41.95 17.75 -34.51
CA MET A 43 42.50 19.05 -34.88
C MET A 43 42.32 20.08 -33.75
N VAL A 44 43.32 20.95 -33.62
CA VAL A 44 43.63 21.77 -32.44
C VAL A 44 43.71 23.25 -32.85
N PHE A 45 43.34 24.19 -31.96
CA PHE A 45 44.11 25.40 -31.59
C PHE A 45 43.26 26.42 -30.75
N PRO A 46 43.87 27.40 -30.04
CA PRO A 46 43.38 27.84 -28.73
C PRO A 46 43.30 29.38 -28.57
N ARG A 47 43.09 29.89 -27.34
CA ARG A 47 43.85 31.05 -26.81
C ARG A 47 43.66 31.29 -25.30
N LYS A 48 44.73 31.76 -24.66
CA LYS A 48 44.76 32.29 -23.27
C LYS A 48 44.46 33.79 -23.27
N ILE A 49 43.88 34.31 -22.19
CA ILE A 49 44.11 35.69 -21.71
C ILE A 49 44.33 35.67 -20.19
N LYS A 50 45.29 36.49 -19.70
CA LYS A 50 45.54 36.77 -18.27
C LYS A 50 44.96 38.14 -17.91
N GLY A 51 44.54 38.35 -16.66
CA GLY A 51 44.26 39.68 -16.09
C GLY A 51 44.23 39.66 -14.56
N LYS A 52 44.89 40.63 -13.90
CA LYS A 52 44.96 40.80 -12.44
C LYS A 52 44.21 42.05 -11.99
N SER A 53 43.59 42.02 -10.81
CA SER A 53 43.66 43.05 -9.73
C SER A 53 42.81 42.54 -8.55
N GLU A 54 43.27 42.44 -7.30
CA GLU A 54 43.86 43.40 -6.33
C GLU A 54 42.84 44.25 -5.54
N ARG A 55 42.97 44.19 -4.19
CA ARG A 55 42.49 45.14 -3.17
C ARG A 55 40.97 45.12 -2.87
N ARG A 56 40.49 45.47 -1.66
CA ARG A 56 41.03 45.47 -0.26
C ARG A 56 39.88 45.92 0.66
N ALA A 57 39.63 45.28 1.80
CA ALA A 57 39.00 45.90 2.97
C ALA A 57 39.16 45.00 4.21
N GLU A 58 39.99 45.42 5.15
CA GLU A 58 40.16 44.78 6.45
C GLU A 58 39.42 45.56 7.55
N ALA A 59 39.25 44.90 8.71
CA ALA A 59 38.99 45.48 10.03
C ALA A 59 37.54 45.99 10.29
N SER A 60 37.04 45.99 11.55
CA SER A 60 37.79 45.87 12.81
C SER A 60 37.01 45.23 13.98
N LEU A 61 37.78 44.56 14.85
CA LEU A 61 37.67 44.47 16.32
C LEU A 61 36.35 43.91 16.95
N ASN A 62 36.31 42.70 17.54
CA ASN A 62 37.05 42.19 18.73
C ASN A 62 36.47 42.64 20.09
N ARG A 63 35.79 41.72 20.80
CA ARG A 63 35.91 41.53 22.25
C ARG A 63 35.97 40.05 22.60
N ARG A 64 36.91 39.68 23.46
CA ARG A 64 37.23 38.30 23.87
C ARG A 64 36.44 37.90 25.11
N ASN A 65 36.14 36.61 25.25
CA ASN A 65 36.05 35.91 26.54
C ASN A 65 36.66 34.50 26.36
N PRO A 66 37.77 34.14 27.05
CA PRO A 66 38.49 32.90 26.80
C PRO A 66 38.23 31.84 27.88
N SER A 67 37.28 30.91 27.66
CA SER A 67 37.09 29.75 28.57
C SER A 67 36.20 28.64 27.99
N LEU A 68 36.50 28.10 26.79
CA LEU A 68 35.82 26.91 26.24
C LEU A 68 36.58 26.31 25.03
N THR A 69 37.75 25.72 25.28
CA THR A 69 38.62 25.19 24.20
C THR A 69 39.15 23.78 24.50
N LEU A 70 38.27 22.79 24.69
CA LEU A 70 38.68 21.37 24.61
C LEU A 70 37.56 20.34 24.33
N GLN A 71 36.59 20.59 23.43
CA GLN A 71 35.62 19.54 23.07
C GLN A 71 34.87 19.63 21.72
N VAL A 72 35.40 20.33 20.70
CA VAL A 72 34.67 20.54 19.41
C VAL A 72 35.31 19.80 18.21
N THR A 73 36.53 19.30 18.31
CA THR A 73 37.34 18.87 17.14
C THR A 73 37.02 17.48 16.56
N VAL A 74 35.97 16.79 17.03
CA VAL A 74 35.62 15.41 16.55
C VAL A 74 34.41 15.41 15.60
N VAL A 75 33.52 16.40 15.66
CA VAL A 75 32.21 16.34 14.97
C VAL A 75 32.29 16.66 13.47
N ALA A 76 33.33 17.37 13.01
CA ALA A 76 33.44 17.82 11.62
C ALA A 76 33.97 16.77 10.62
N ALA A 77 34.45 15.60 11.09
CA ALA A 77 35.17 14.66 10.24
C ALA A 77 34.29 13.65 9.47
N LEU A 78 33.05 13.38 9.91
CA LEU A 78 32.22 12.30 9.34
C LEU A 78 31.46 12.64 8.05
N CYS A 79 31.51 13.88 7.54
CA CYS A 79 30.79 14.29 6.33
C CYS A 79 31.67 14.54 5.10
N CYS A 80 32.99 14.38 5.20
CA CYS A 80 33.91 14.57 4.09
C CYS A 80 34.19 13.23 3.37
N VAL A 81 33.30 12.82 2.47
CA VAL A 81 33.68 11.85 1.43
C VAL A 81 34.64 12.57 0.48
N PHE A 82 35.93 12.29 0.58
CA PHE A 82 36.92 12.90 -0.30
C PHE A 82 36.80 12.30 -1.72
N PRO A 83 36.71 13.12 -2.78
CA PRO A 83 36.70 12.62 -4.15
C PRO A 83 38.08 12.03 -4.49
N GLY A 84 38.21 10.71 -4.31
CA GLY A 84 39.45 9.96 -4.54
C GLY A 84 39.70 8.78 -3.59
N GLU A 85 38.97 8.64 -2.48
CA GLU A 85 39.10 7.44 -1.61
C GLU A 85 38.55 6.17 -2.28
N THR A 86 39.25 5.06 -2.08
CA THR A 86 38.81 3.74 -2.53
C THR A 86 37.71 3.17 -1.63
N THR A 87 36.92 2.23 -2.17
CA THR A 87 35.89 1.52 -1.39
C THR A 87 36.48 0.83 -0.15
N ALA A 88 37.70 0.26 -0.25
CA ALA A 88 38.38 -0.38 0.88
C ALA A 88 38.77 0.64 1.98
N GLU A 89 39.35 1.78 1.62
CA GLU A 89 39.75 2.81 2.60
C GLU A 89 38.54 3.41 3.33
N SER A 90 37.44 3.66 2.60
CA SER A 90 36.20 4.16 3.21
C SER A 90 35.52 3.10 4.11
N PHE A 91 35.59 1.82 3.75
CA PHE A 91 35.13 0.72 4.60
C PHE A 91 35.90 0.65 5.93
N ASP A 92 37.23 0.57 5.88
CA ASP A 92 38.08 0.45 7.08
C ASP A 92 37.97 1.67 8.00
N LYS A 93 37.78 2.89 7.45
CA LYS A 93 37.69 4.14 8.24
C LYS A 93 36.30 4.41 8.81
N LEU A 94 35.24 4.16 8.04
CA LEU A 94 33.88 4.63 8.39
C LEU A 94 32.93 3.50 8.82
N VAL A 95 33.11 2.29 8.29
CA VAL A 95 32.11 1.21 8.40
C VAL A 95 32.53 0.16 9.40
N LYS A 96 33.75 -0.35 9.26
CA LYS A 96 34.31 -1.38 10.13
C LYS A 96 34.32 -1.00 11.63
N PRO A 97 34.63 0.24 12.04
CA PRO A 97 34.50 0.64 13.44
C PRO A 97 33.06 0.65 13.95
N LEU A 98 32.08 0.93 13.07
CA LEU A 98 30.66 0.87 13.43
C LEU A 98 30.17 -0.58 13.55
N LEU A 99 30.60 -1.48 12.66
CA LEU A 99 30.30 -2.92 12.78
C LEU A 99 30.94 -3.52 14.04
N GLN A 100 32.17 -3.15 14.37
CA GLN A 100 32.83 -3.55 15.62
C GLN A 100 32.06 -3.07 16.85
N LYS A 101 31.56 -1.84 16.84
CA LYS A 101 30.85 -1.20 17.97
C LYS A 101 29.40 -1.68 18.17
N TYR A 102 28.75 -2.18 17.10
CA TYR A 102 27.30 -2.39 17.08
C TYR A 102 26.84 -3.77 16.56
N CYS A 103 27.74 -4.60 16.03
CA CYS A 103 27.35 -5.86 15.38
C CYS A 103 28.23 -7.05 15.77
N PHE A 104 29.54 -6.86 15.96
CA PHE A 104 30.47 -7.98 16.14
C PHE A 104 30.35 -8.71 17.49
N ASP A 105 29.74 -8.09 18.51
CA ASP A 105 29.48 -8.76 19.79
C ASP A 105 28.51 -9.95 19.65
N CYS A 106 27.54 -9.87 18.72
CA CYS A 106 26.58 -10.94 18.41
C CYS A 106 26.89 -11.68 17.10
N HIS A 107 27.54 -11.02 16.14
CA HIS A 107 27.84 -11.54 14.80
C HIS A 107 29.35 -11.68 14.55
N GLY A 108 30.09 -12.08 15.58
CA GLY A 108 31.54 -12.28 15.57
C GLY A 108 32.00 -13.52 14.80
N ALA A 109 33.21 -13.99 15.09
CA ALA A 109 33.75 -15.24 14.55
C ALA A 109 33.20 -16.48 15.27
N ASP A 110 33.02 -16.37 16.59
CA ASP A 110 32.60 -17.44 17.48
C ASP A 110 31.09 -17.37 17.75
N ASP A 111 30.41 -18.51 17.65
CA ASP A 111 28.96 -18.72 17.90
C ASP A 111 28.02 -17.59 17.43
N PRO A 112 28.04 -17.21 16.13
CA PRO A 112 27.31 -16.04 15.64
C PRO A 112 25.79 -16.22 15.65
N GLU A 113 25.09 -15.22 16.19
CA GLU A 113 23.62 -15.18 16.21
C GLU A 113 23.01 -15.37 14.81
N ALA A 114 21.92 -16.12 14.76
CA ALA A 114 21.20 -16.50 13.54
C ALA A 114 22.08 -17.18 12.46
N ASN A 115 23.20 -17.80 12.86
CA ASN A 115 24.23 -18.36 11.97
C ASN A 115 24.86 -17.33 11.00
N LEU A 116 24.87 -16.05 11.38
CA LEU A 116 25.40 -14.96 10.56
C LEU A 116 26.69 -14.40 11.16
N SER A 117 27.85 -14.85 10.68
CA SER A 117 29.12 -14.19 10.99
C SER A 117 29.36 -13.01 10.07
N LEU A 118 29.75 -11.86 10.65
CA LEU A 118 30.24 -10.69 9.94
C LEU A 118 31.77 -10.54 10.06
N HIS A 119 32.47 -11.51 10.65
CA HIS A 119 33.91 -11.40 10.92
C HIS A 119 34.77 -11.26 9.65
N LEU A 120 34.39 -11.96 8.58
CA LEU A 120 35.07 -11.93 7.30
C LEU A 120 34.51 -10.89 6.32
N ILE A 121 33.54 -10.06 6.73
CA ILE A 121 32.91 -9.13 5.80
C ILE A 121 33.89 -8.04 5.33
N ASP A 122 34.00 -7.89 4.02
CA ASP A 122 34.80 -6.86 3.36
C ASP A 122 33.92 -5.79 2.71
N GLY A 123 34.57 -4.75 2.17
CA GLY A 123 33.90 -3.64 1.50
C GLY A 123 33.64 -3.82 0.00
N ASP A 124 34.10 -4.90 -0.65
CA ASP A 124 33.95 -5.07 -2.10
C ASP A 124 32.60 -5.71 -2.47
N LEU A 125 31.58 -4.87 -2.63
CA LEU A 125 30.26 -5.32 -3.08
C LEU A 125 30.19 -5.63 -4.58
N ILE A 126 31.24 -5.35 -5.37
CA ILE A 126 31.26 -5.54 -6.83
C ILE A 126 31.87 -6.90 -7.19
N GLY A 127 33.05 -7.20 -6.64
CA GLY A 127 33.81 -8.43 -6.85
C GLY A 127 33.74 -9.45 -5.70
N GLY A 128 33.38 -9.02 -4.48
CA GLY A 128 33.35 -9.86 -3.29
C GLY A 128 32.10 -10.75 -3.14
N GLU A 129 32.19 -11.72 -2.22
CA GLU A 129 31.17 -12.75 -2.01
C GLU A 129 29.98 -12.26 -1.16
N HIS A 130 30.14 -11.16 -0.43
CA HIS A 130 29.21 -10.72 0.62
C HIS A 130 28.08 -9.77 0.15
N TYR A 131 27.81 -9.67 -1.15
CA TYR A 131 26.76 -8.81 -1.71
C TYR A 131 25.38 -9.02 -1.05
N GLU A 132 24.96 -10.28 -0.89
CA GLU A 132 23.66 -10.61 -0.27
C GLU A 132 23.63 -10.30 1.23
N THR A 133 24.76 -10.51 1.92
CA THR A 133 24.93 -10.13 3.32
C THR A 133 24.80 -8.62 3.50
N TRP A 134 25.45 -7.82 2.64
CA TRP A 134 25.32 -6.36 2.67
C TRP A 134 23.91 -5.85 2.35
N ARG A 135 23.20 -6.50 1.40
CA ARG A 135 21.79 -6.21 1.13
C ARG A 135 20.92 -6.44 2.37
N MET A 136 21.15 -7.55 3.08
CA MET A 136 20.44 -7.84 4.34
C MET A 136 20.81 -6.87 5.47
N ILE A 137 22.09 -6.50 5.61
CA ILE A 137 22.54 -5.51 6.62
C ILE A 137 21.90 -4.14 6.38
N GLU A 138 21.88 -3.64 5.13
CA GLU A 138 21.20 -2.38 4.79
C GLU A 138 19.74 -2.44 5.21
N GLU A 139 19.06 -3.54 4.90
CA GLU A 139 17.66 -3.76 5.24
C GLU A 139 17.41 -3.73 6.76
N GLN A 140 18.15 -4.54 7.54
CA GLN A 140 17.99 -4.65 8.99
C GLN A 140 18.29 -3.33 9.73
N ILE A 141 19.37 -2.63 9.35
CA ILE A 141 19.76 -1.34 9.98
C ILE A 141 18.74 -0.25 9.64
N ARG A 142 18.21 -0.27 8.42
CA ARG A 142 17.25 0.72 7.90
C ARG A 142 15.86 0.55 8.51
N PHE A 143 15.42 -0.68 8.69
CA PHE A 143 14.20 -0.98 9.45
C PHE A 143 14.39 -0.80 10.97
N ARG A 144 15.64 -0.63 11.44
CA ARG A 144 15.99 -0.56 12.88
C ARG A 144 15.64 -1.86 13.62
N ASP A 145 15.60 -2.98 12.91
CA ASP A 145 15.48 -4.32 13.50
C ASP A 145 16.84 -4.79 14.05
N MET A 146 17.95 -4.24 13.53
CA MET A 146 19.30 -4.37 14.07
C MET A 146 19.96 -2.99 14.36
N PRO A 147 20.77 -2.89 15.44
CA PRO A 147 20.87 -3.84 16.56
C PRO A 147 19.53 -3.97 17.31
N PRO A 148 19.30 -5.00 18.14
CA PRO A 148 18.07 -5.16 18.91
C PRO A 148 17.76 -3.95 19.82
N GLU A 149 16.48 -3.72 20.12
CA GLU A 149 16.02 -2.61 21.01
C GLU A 149 16.68 -2.61 22.39
N ASP A 150 17.11 -3.79 22.83
CA ASP A 150 17.76 -4.10 24.11
C ASP A 150 19.26 -3.72 24.11
N GLU A 151 19.87 -3.53 22.93
CA GLU A 151 21.31 -3.40 22.71
C GLU A 151 21.78 -1.99 22.32
N ASN A 152 23.10 -1.78 22.29
CA ASN A 152 23.74 -0.52 21.90
C ASN A 152 23.27 -0.05 20.51
N GLN A 153 22.59 1.10 20.46
CA GLN A 153 22.05 1.65 19.21
C GLN A 153 23.03 2.66 18.55
N PRO A 154 23.21 2.61 17.22
CA PRO A 154 23.87 3.67 16.46
C PRO A 154 23.14 5.01 16.59
N ALA A 155 23.89 6.09 16.81
CA ALA A 155 23.36 7.44 16.78
C ALA A 155 22.76 7.76 15.39
N PRO A 156 21.80 8.72 15.29
CA PRO A 156 21.14 9.03 14.01
C PRO A 156 22.11 9.35 12.86
N GLU A 157 23.21 10.02 13.16
CA GLU A 157 24.24 10.38 12.18
C GLU A 157 25.16 9.20 11.81
N GLU A 158 25.56 8.36 12.77
CA GLU A 158 26.31 7.11 12.51
C GLU A 158 25.48 6.16 11.64
N ARG A 159 24.19 5.98 11.97
CA ARG A 159 23.26 5.15 11.17
C ARG A 159 23.09 5.71 9.77
N ARG A 160 23.01 7.04 9.62
CA ARG A 160 22.88 7.71 8.31
C ARG A 160 24.14 7.54 7.48
N ALA A 161 25.32 7.70 8.07
CA ALA A 161 26.60 7.49 7.40
C ALA A 161 26.73 6.04 6.90
N LEU A 162 26.49 5.06 7.78
CA LEU A 162 26.53 3.63 7.45
C LEU A 162 25.57 3.26 6.32
N LEU A 163 24.29 3.64 6.42
CA LEU A 163 23.30 3.39 5.35
C LEU A 163 23.60 4.13 4.05
N THR A 164 24.25 5.30 4.10
CA THR A 164 24.64 6.05 2.90
C THR A 164 25.77 5.34 2.17
N TRP A 165 26.80 4.89 2.91
CA TRP A 165 27.91 4.13 2.35
C TRP A 165 27.43 2.81 1.71
N ILE A 166 26.66 1.98 2.45
CA ILE A 166 26.21 0.68 1.93
C ILE A 166 25.39 0.86 0.64
N ARG A 167 24.54 1.91 0.57
CA ARG A 167 23.76 2.21 -0.64
C ARG A 167 24.63 2.67 -1.81
N GLN A 168 25.65 3.48 -1.58
CA GLN A 168 26.56 3.93 -2.63
C GLN A 168 27.30 2.73 -3.24
N GLU A 169 27.77 1.80 -2.42
CA GLU A 169 28.43 0.58 -2.90
C GLU A 169 27.44 -0.37 -3.61
N LEU A 170 26.26 -0.63 -3.04
CA LEU A 170 25.22 -1.43 -3.69
C LEU A 170 24.83 -0.87 -5.07
N GLN A 171 24.74 0.46 -5.22
CA GLN A 171 24.42 1.11 -6.49
C GLN A 171 25.50 0.91 -7.57
N LYS A 172 26.79 0.82 -7.19
CA LYS A 172 27.88 0.56 -8.16
C LYS A 172 27.74 -0.80 -8.84
N THR A 173 27.12 -1.78 -8.18
CA THR A 173 26.99 -3.16 -8.68
C THR A 173 26.07 -3.31 -9.90
N GLN A 174 25.14 -2.36 -10.11
CA GLN A 174 24.06 -2.42 -11.10
C GLN A 174 23.19 -3.70 -11.04
N ARG A 175 23.28 -4.50 -9.97
CA ARG A 175 22.52 -5.75 -9.83
C ARG A 175 21.04 -5.44 -9.54
N ALA A 176 20.15 -6.07 -10.32
CA ALA A 176 18.70 -5.98 -10.12
C ALA A 176 18.25 -6.86 -8.94
N GLY A 177 18.53 -6.42 -7.71
CA GLY A 177 17.85 -6.88 -6.51
C GLY A 177 16.83 -5.84 -6.07
N VAL A 178 15.72 -6.27 -5.44
CA VAL A 178 14.71 -5.38 -4.84
C VAL A 178 15.43 -4.37 -3.94
N VAL A 179 15.59 -3.14 -4.41
CA VAL A 179 16.28 -2.10 -3.66
C VAL A 179 15.39 -1.81 -2.47
N THR A 180 15.91 -1.79 -1.25
CA THR A 180 15.09 -1.62 -0.03
C THR A 180 14.20 -0.36 -0.08
N ASN A 181 14.58 0.64 -0.89
CA ASN A 181 13.72 1.76 -1.29
C ASN A 181 12.32 1.33 -1.77
N GLU A 182 12.20 0.28 -2.57
CA GLU A 182 10.94 -0.24 -3.12
C GLU A 182 10.07 -0.84 -2.02
N LYS A 183 10.65 -1.59 -1.07
CA LYS A 183 9.93 -2.06 0.14
C LYS A 183 9.33 -0.87 0.91
N PHE A 184 10.11 0.21 1.10
CA PHE A 184 9.63 1.45 1.74
C PHE A 184 8.52 2.19 0.98
N LEU A 185 8.19 1.80 -0.26
CA LEU A 185 7.03 2.33 -1.00
C LEU A 185 5.77 1.45 -0.87
N LEU A 186 5.86 0.27 -0.25
CA LEU A 186 4.72 -0.62 0.01
C LEU A 186 4.02 -0.26 1.34
N PRO A 187 2.69 -0.46 1.46
CA PRO A 187 1.88 0.11 2.54
C PRO A 187 2.26 -0.38 3.95
N GLN A 188 2.64 -1.65 4.09
CA GLN A 188 3.00 -2.26 5.37
C GLN A 188 4.30 -1.68 5.97
N PHE A 189 5.13 -1.02 5.17
CA PHE A 189 6.36 -0.36 5.62
C PHE A 189 6.16 1.12 5.98
N GLY A 190 4.95 1.69 5.86
CA GLY A 190 4.70 3.09 6.23
C GLY A 190 4.98 3.39 7.71
N ASN A 191 4.87 2.39 8.59
CA ASN A 191 5.13 2.56 10.03
C ASN A 191 6.60 2.82 10.39
N TYR A 192 7.54 2.56 9.48
CA TYR A 192 8.96 2.90 9.68
C TYR A 192 9.25 4.40 9.53
N VAL A 193 8.26 5.21 9.10
CA VAL A 193 8.33 6.67 9.21
C VAL A 193 8.09 7.08 10.67
N ASP A 194 9.00 7.87 11.21
CA ASP A 194 9.02 8.24 12.63
C ASP A 194 7.74 8.99 13.04
N HIS A 195 6.99 8.41 13.99
CA HIS A 195 5.70 8.96 14.41
C HIS A 195 5.86 10.32 15.09
N GLN A 196 6.87 10.48 15.95
CA GLN A 196 7.07 11.71 16.72
C GLN A 196 7.46 12.87 15.79
N ALA A 197 8.22 12.61 14.73
CA ALA A 197 8.52 13.62 13.70
C ALA A 197 7.30 14.04 12.86
N LEU A 198 6.27 13.19 12.73
CA LEU A 198 5.05 13.49 11.98
C LEU A 198 4.00 14.29 12.79
N PHE A 199 3.97 14.10 14.12
CA PHE A 199 2.97 14.73 15.01
C PHE A 199 3.58 15.66 16.08
N GLY A 200 4.89 15.89 16.04
CA GLY A 200 5.62 16.84 16.88
C GLY A 200 5.62 18.26 16.31
N GLU A 201 6.80 18.85 16.11
CA GLU A 201 6.93 20.21 15.61
C GLU A 201 6.34 20.37 14.20
N ARG A 202 5.51 21.41 14.01
CA ARG A 202 4.94 21.74 12.71
C ARG A 202 6.01 22.34 11.80
N LEU A 203 6.07 21.89 10.55
CA LEU A 203 7.04 22.41 9.58
C LEU A 203 6.72 23.85 9.19
N SER A 204 7.77 24.68 9.11
CA SER A 204 7.70 26.07 8.63
C SER A 204 7.24 26.21 7.18
N ARG A 205 7.32 25.14 6.38
CA ARG A 205 6.85 25.08 4.98
C ARG A 205 6.43 23.67 4.59
N VAL A 206 5.55 23.57 3.60
CA VAL A 206 5.11 22.27 3.06
C VAL A 206 6.07 21.76 1.98
N HIS A 207 6.40 20.47 2.09
CA HIS A 207 7.29 19.73 1.20
C HIS A 207 6.50 18.63 0.46
N PRO A 208 5.87 18.94 -0.70
CA PRO A 208 4.97 18.02 -1.37
C PRO A 208 5.70 16.86 -2.07
N ALA A 209 4.94 15.81 -2.37
CA ALA A 209 5.43 14.63 -3.09
C ALA A 209 5.99 14.96 -4.48
N PRO A 210 6.92 14.15 -5.02
CA PRO A 210 7.33 14.28 -6.41
C PRO A 210 6.18 13.96 -7.39
N PRO A 211 6.23 14.48 -8.63
CA PRO A 211 5.40 14.03 -9.75
C PRO A 211 5.30 12.51 -9.84
N ARG A 212 4.10 12.00 -10.10
CA ARG A 212 3.82 10.57 -10.06
C ARG A 212 2.97 10.12 -11.25
N ILE A 213 3.38 9.02 -11.86
CA ILE A 213 2.55 8.21 -12.78
C ILE A 213 2.40 6.85 -12.09
N TRP A 214 1.16 6.38 -11.90
CA TRP A 214 0.92 5.10 -11.23
C TRP A 214 -0.33 4.40 -11.76
N ARG A 215 -0.30 3.07 -11.77
CA ARG A 215 -1.24 2.27 -12.56
C ARG A 215 -2.66 2.30 -12.00
N LEU A 216 -3.65 2.20 -12.88
CA LEU A 216 -5.03 1.93 -12.49
C LEU A 216 -5.14 0.54 -11.85
N ARG A 217 -5.92 0.44 -10.77
CA ARG A 217 -6.25 -0.86 -10.16
C ARG A 217 -7.19 -1.66 -11.06
N PRO A 218 -7.17 -3.01 -10.99
CA PRO A 218 -8.06 -3.86 -11.78
C PRO A 218 -9.54 -3.47 -11.69
N ALA A 219 -10.01 -3.09 -10.50
CA ALA A 219 -11.40 -2.67 -10.28
C ALA A 219 -11.77 -1.36 -11.00
N ILE A 220 -10.82 -0.45 -11.26
CA ILE A 220 -11.04 0.73 -12.09
C ILE A 220 -11.07 0.34 -13.56
N TYR A 221 -10.04 -0.38 -14.03
CA TYR A 221 -9.95 -0.83 -15.42
C TYR A 221 -11.22 -1.57 -15.87
N ASN A 222 -11.70 -2.51 -15.04
CA ASN A 222 -12.92 -3.27 -15.28
C ASN A 222 -14.21 -2.43 -15.24
N ALA A 223 -14.19 -1.25 -14.61
CA ALA A 223 -15.31 -0.32 -14.56
C ALA A 223 -15.27 0.73 -15.70
N THR A 224 -14.09 1.10 -16.20
CA THR A 224 -13.93 2.15 -17.22
C THR A 224 -13.78 1.57 -18.62
N ILE A 225 -12.80 0.71 -18.83
CA ILE A 225 -12.31 0.31 -20.17
C ILE A 225 -13.36 -0.45 -21.00
N PRO A 226 -14.12 -1.44 -20.46
CA PRO A 226 -15.21 -2.07 -21.21
C PRO A 226 -16.26 -1.07 -21.74
N ARG A 227 -16.43 0.08 -21.07
CA ARG A 227 -17.48 1.07 -21.37
C ARG A 227 -17.07 2.07 -22.45
N LEU A 228 -15.79 2.15 -22.83
CA LEU A 228 -15.31 3.00 -23.93
C LEU A 228 -15.99 2.66 -25.27
N ALA A 229 -16.32 1.37 -25.48
CA ALA A 229 -16.90 0.87 -26.72
C ALA A 229 -18.10 -0.07 -26.47
N GLU A 230 -19.28 0.52 -26.21
CA GLU A 230 -20.59 -0.19 -26.16
C GLU A 230 -20.62 -1.50 -25.34
N ARG A 231 -19.82 -1.58 -24.26
CA ARG A 231 -19.62 -2.77 -23.40
C ARG A 231 -18.96 -3.94 -24.13
N VAL A 232 -17.63 -3.88 -24.27
CA VAL A 232 -16.81 -5.00 -24.77
C VAL A 232 -16.71 -6.11 -23.71
N SER A 233 -16.98 -7.35 -24.10
CA SER A 233 -16.80 -8.56 -23.29
C SER A 233 -15.50 -9.30 -23.62
N GLY A 234 -15.02 -10.17 -22.72
CA GLY A 234 -13.84 -11.01 -23.00
C GLY A 234 -12.53 -10.23 -23.07
N LEU A 235 -12.42 -9.14 -22.32
CA LEU A 235 -11.15 -8.46 -22.05
C LEU A 235 -10.38 -9.24 -20.98
N ALA A 236 -9.08 -9.44 -21.19
CA ALA A 236 -8.21 -10.11 -20.22
C ALA A 236 -7.76 -9.12 -19.14
N ASN A 237 -7.67 -9.55 -17.88
CA ASN A 237 -7.15 -8.69 -16.81
C ASN A 237 -5.62 -8.74 -16.77
N GLY A 238 -4.96 -7.86 -17.53
CA GLY A 238 -3.49 -7.73 -17.56
C GLY A 238 -2.91 -6.84 -16.46
N LEU A 239 -3.59 -6.70 -15.30
CA LEU A 239 -3.17 -5.78 -14.23
C LEU A 239 -2.84 -6.55 -12.94
N ASN A 240 -1.77 -7.35 -13.01
CA ASN A 240 -1.28 -8.17 -11.89
C ASN A 240 -0.98 -7.31 -10.66
N LEU A 241 -1.53 -7.68 -9.51
CA LEU A 241 -1.18 -7.11 -8.21
C LEU A 241 0.06 -7.82 -7.68
N LEU A 242 0.94 -7.10 -6.96
CA LEU A 242 1.78 -7.77 -5.98
C LEU A 242 0.88 -8.37 -4.89
N ASP A 243 1.13 -9.62 -4.51
CA ASP A 243 0.49 -10.23 -3.34
C ASP A 243 1.02 -9.60 -2.04
N GLY A 244 0.19 -9.60 -1.00
CA GLY A 244 0.54 -9.10 0.34
C GLY A 244 0.32 -7.62 0.72
N PRO A 245 -0.12 -6.66 -0.13
CA PRO A 245 -0.35 -5.30 0.34
C PRO A 245 -1.69 -5.18 1.09
N GLU A 246 -1.64 -4.64 2.32
CA GLU A 246 -2.81 -4.31 3.15
C GLU A 246 -3.79 -3.39 2.39
N ILE A 247 -3.25 -2.43 1.62
CA ILE A 247 -3.98 -1.48 0.78
C ILE A 247 -3.77 -1.84 -0.69
N LYS A 248 -4.86 -2.19 -1.40
CA LYS A 248 -4.80 -2.71 -2.78
C LYS A 248 -4.67 -1.62 -3.84
N ASP A 249 -4.83 -0.35 -3.48
CA ASP A 249 -4.73 0.77 -4.41
C ASP A 249 -3.53 1.66 -4.09
N TYR A 250 -2.33 1.18 -4.42
CA TYR A 250 -1.06 1.81 -4.08
C TYR A 250 -0.16 2.01 -5.29
N ALA A 251 0.63 3.09 -5.29
CA ALA A 251 1.48 3.43 -6.43
C ALA A 251 2.58 2.41 -6.71
N ALA A 252 3.16 1.80 -5.67
CA ALA A 252 4.24 0.82 -5.81
C ALA A 252 3.77 -0.64 -5.92
N SER A 253 2.47 -0.93 -5.73
CA SER A 253 1.93 -2.30 -5.77
C SER A 253 1.72 -2.85 -7.20
N TYR A 254 2.20 -2.14 -8.22
CA TYR A 254 1.84 -2.36 -9.62
C TYR A 254 3.05 -2.23 -10.56
N PHE A 255 3.51 -3.36 -11.11
CA PHE A 255 4.49 -3.43 -12.19
C PHE A 255 3.86 -4.05 -13.45
N LEU A 256 4.32 -3.65 -14.62
CA LEU A 256 3.94 -4.26 -15.90
C LEU A 256 5.04 -5.22 -16.32
N ASP A 257 4.74 -6.51 -16.40
CA ASP A 257 5.61 -7.52 -16.98
C ASP A 257 5.28 -7.74 -18.48
N GLU A 258 6.12 -8.52 -19.16
CA GLU A 258 5.89 -8.90 -20.56
C GLU A 258 4.55 -9.68 -20.71
N ALA A 259 4.25 -10.54 -19.73
CA ALA A 259 3.03 -11.34 -19.67
C ALA A 259 1.74 -10.50 -19.59
N ALA A 260 1.77 -9.33 -18.95
CA ALA A 260 0.69 -8.35 -18.88
C ALA A 260 0.52 -7.53 -20.16
N THR A 261 1.61 -7.30 -20.89
CA THR A 261 1.63 -6.39 -22.05
C THR A 261 0.81 -6.94 -23.23
N ALA A 262 0.97 -8.21 -23.58
CA ALA A 262 0.24 -8.83 -24.68
C ALA A 262 -1.30 -8.88 -24.47
N PRO A 263 -1.83 -9.24 -23.29
CA PRO A 263 -3.25 -9.09 -22.94
C PRO A 263 -3.80 -7.67 -23.11
N LEU A 264 -3.07 -6.64 -22.67
CA LEU A 264 -3.52 -5.25 -22.77
C LEU A 264 -3.55 -4.76 -24.22
N LEU A 265 -2.56 -5.13 -25.04
CA LEU A 265 -2.58 -4.89 -26.48
C LEU A 265 -3.76 -5.61 -27.17
N GLY A 266 -4.05 -6.86 -26.77
CA GLY A 266 -5.20 -7.62 -27.25
C GLY A 266 -6.53 -6.95 -26.90
N ASN A 267 -6.65 -6.38 -25.70
CA ASN A 267 -7.82 -5.60 -25.28
C ASN A 267 -7.97 -4.32 -26.11
N ALA A 268 -6.88 -3.56 -26.31
CA ALA A 268 -6.88 -2.34 -27.12
C ALA A 268 -7.38 -2.61 -28.55
N LYS A 269 -6.90 -3.69 -29.19
CA LYS A 269 -7.36 -4.12 -30.53
C LYS A 269 -8.86 -4.45 -30.54
N LYS A 270 -9.35 -5.27 -29.60
CA LYS A 270 -10.78 -5.62 -29.49
C LYS A 270 -11.68 -4.39 -29.32
N ILE A 271 -11.23 -3.40 -28.54
CA ILE A 271 -11.96 -2.15 -28.31
C ILE A 271 -11.96 -1.30 -29.59
N ALA A 272 -10.81 -1.13 -30.24
CA ALA A 272 -10.68 -0.41 -31.51
C ALA A 272 -11.57 -1.03 -32.61
N GLU A 273 -11.57 -2.36 -32.74
CA GLU A 273 -12.47 -3.11 -33.63
C GLU A 273 -13.94 -2.85 -33.32
N LYS A 274 -14.34 -2.82 -32.04
CA LYS A 274 -15.72 -2.52 -31.66
C LYS A 274 -16.12 -1.06 -31.95
N MET A 275 -15.22 -0.10 -31.78
CA MET A 275 -15.46 1.33 -32.06
C MET A 275 -15.52 1.65 -33.56
N THR A 276 -14.75 0.92 -34.38
CA THR A 276 -14.70 1.09 -35.84
C THR A 276 -15.67 0.19 -36.61
N GLY A 277 -16.19 -0.86 -35.96
CA GLY A 277 -17.01 -1.88 -36.61
C GLY A 277 -18.35 -1.36 -37.16
N PRO A 278 -18.97 -2.09 -38.11
CA PRO A 278 -20.21 -1.66 -38.76
C PRO A 278 -21.40 -1.49 -37.80
N THR A 279 -21.38 -2.15 -36.64
CA THR A 279 -22.40 -2.01 -35.57
C THR A 279 -22.13 -0.89 -34.57
N SER A 280 -21.02 -0.15 -34.71
CA SER A 280 -20.68 0.98 -33.84
C SER A 280 -21.67 2.13 -34.02
N ARG A 281 -22.14 2.69 -32.90
CA ARG A 281 -22.90 3.96 -32.82
C ARG A 281 -21.99 5.17 -32.92
N ASP A 282 -20.67 5.01 -32.75
CA ASP A 282 -19.71 6.09 -32.89
C ASP A 282 -19.46 6.39 -34.36
N ARG A 283 -20.26 7.31 -34.91
CA ARG A 283 -20.22 7.64 -36.34
C ARG A 283 -18.84 8.13 -36.78
N VAL A 284 -18.18 8.99 -35.98
CA VAL A 284 -16.87 9.56 -36.34
C VAL A 284 -15.82 8.46 -36.49
N LEU A 285 -15.78 7.53 -35.53
CA LEU A 285 -14.80 6.44 -35.54
C LEU A 285 -15.15 5.31 -36.50
N LYS A 286 -16.44 5.11 -36.79
CA LYS A 286 -16.91 4.14 -37.79
C LYS A 286 -16.55 4.58 -39.20
N GLU A 287 -16.75 5.86 -39.56
CA GLU A 287 -16.40 6.35 -40.91
C GLU A 287 -14.89 6.29 -41.17
N LEU A 288 -14.03 6.46 -40.15
CA LEU A 288 -12.56 6.35 -40.26
C LEU A 288 -12.07 4.99 -40.82
N ALA A 289 -12.86 3.93 -40.65
CA ALA A 289 -12.50 2.56 -41.00
C ALA A 289 -13.52 1.88 -41.94
N ARG A 290 -14.38 2.69 -42.58
CA ARG A 290 -15.43 2.21 -43.49
C ARG A 290 -14.84 1.83 -44.85
N ASP A 291 -15.42 0.79 -45.45
CA ASP A 291 -15.01 0.29 -46.77
C ASP A 291 -15.68 1.09 -47.91
N THR A 292 -15.38 2.39 -47.96
CA THR A 292 -15.97 3.35 -48.93
C THR A 292 -14.92 4.31 -49.52
N GLY A 293 -13.64 3.93 -49.47
CA GLY A 293 -12.51 4.73 -49.96
C GLY A 293 -11.76 5.51 -48.87
N PRO A 294 -10.69 6.24 -49.23
CA PRO A 294 -9.89 7.03 -48.29
C PRO A 294 -10.71 8.14 -47.62
N PRO A 295 -10.70 8.28 -46.29
CA PRO A 295 -11.27 9.46 -45.63
C PRO A 295 -10.39 10.69 -45.88
N GLU A 296 -11.02 11.86 -46.01
CA GLU A 296 -10.30 13.13 -46.12
C GLU A 296 -9.39 13.38 -44.90
N THR A 297 -8.26 14.07 -45.11
CA THR A 297 -7.36 14.52 -44.03
C THR A 297 -8.10 15.20 -42.87
N LYS A 298 -9.11 16.03 -43.16
CA LYS A 298 -9.94 16.70 -42.15
C LYS A 298 -10.75 15.72 -41.31
N ALA A 299 -11.29 14.66 -41.92
CA ALA A 299 -12.02 13.60 -41.22
C ALA A 299 -11.09 12.78 -40.30
N VAL A 300 -9.85 12.51 -40.72
CA VAL A 300 -8.85 11.84 -39.87
C VAL A 300 -8.50 12.69 -38.65
N LEU A 301 -8.26 14.00 -38.82
CA LEU A 301 -7.97 14.91 -37.69
C LEU A 301 -9.15 15.01 -36.72
N LEU A 302 -10.39 15.15 -37.22
CA LEU A 302 -11.61 15.10 -36.40
C LEU A 302 -11.74 13.77 -35.63
N ALA A 303 -11.38 12.65 -36.25
CA ALA A 303 -11.41 11.35 -35.58
C ALA A 303 -10.32 11.21 -34.50
N ILE A 304 -9.14 11.81 -34.68
CA ILE A 304 -8.11 11.89 -33.62
C ILE A 304 -8.64 12.72 -32.44
N GLU A 305 -9.13 13.94 -32.67
CA GLU A 305 -9.70 14.77 -31.60
C GLU A 305 -10.83 14.07 -30.84
N HIS A 306 -11.76 13.45 -31.57
CA HIS A 306 -12.88 12.73 -30.98
C HIS A 306 -12.43 11.49 -30.19
N ALA A 307 -11.45 10.73 -30.71
CA ALA A 307 -10.83 9.62 -29.98
C ALA A 307 -10.16 10.09 -28.69
N PHE A 308 -9.37 11.16 -28.73
CA PHE A 308 -8.71 11.75 -27.57
C PHE A 308 -9.72 12.21 -26.51
N ARG A 309 -10.76 12.97 -26.91
CA ARG A 309 -11.81 13.44 -26.00
C ARG A 309 -12.58 12.28 -25.36
N LYS A 310 -12.86 11.22 -26.13
CA LYS A 310 -13.63 10.05 -25.67
C LYS A 310 -12.83 9.06 -24.82
N ILE A 311 -11.56 8.83 -25.14
CA ILE A 311 -10.72 7.79 -24.53
C ILE A 311 -9.84 8.37 -23.42
N LEU A 312 -9.21 9.54 -23.64
CA LEU A 312 -8.30 10.18 -22.69
C LEU A 312 -8.96 11.32 -21.88
N GLY A 313 -10.19 11.73 -22.24
CA GLY A 313 -10.90 12.81 -21.55
C GLY A 313 -10.25 14.19 -21.71
N ARG A 314 -9.54 14.43 -22.82
CA ARG A 314 -8.90 15.71 -23.16
C ARG A 314 -8.83 15.90 -24.69
N ALA A 315 -8.56 17.10 -25.16
CA ALA A 315 -8.15 17.30 -26.55
C ALA A 315 -6.74 16.74 -26.80
N ALA A 316 -6.42 16.45 -28.06
CA ALA A 316 -5.06 16.20 -28.50
C ALA A 316 -4.27 17.53 -28.57
N THR A 317 -2.97 17.51 -28.29
CA THR A 317 -2.08 18.64 -28.60
C THR A 317 -1.79 18.70 -30.11
N GLU A 318 -1.21 19.81 -30.58
CA GLU A 318 -0.82 19.93 -32.00
C GLU A 318 0.20 18.87 -32.41
N GLU A 319 1.18 18.58 -31.55
CA GLU A 319 2.17 17.52 -31.79
C GLU A 319 1.52 16.13 -31.80
N GLU A 320 0.50 15.90 -30.97
CA GLU A 320 -0.26 14.65 -30.99
C GLU A 320 -1.08 14.50 -32.27
N LEU A 321 -1.77 15.54 -32.72
CA LEU A 321 -2.48 15.54 -34.00
C LEU A 321 -1.53 15.21 -35.16
N ILE A 322 -0.36 15.85 -35.21
CA ILE A 322 0.69 15.58 -36.21
C ILE A 322 1.19 14.13 -36.12
N ARG A 323 1.59 13.66 -34.92
CA ARG A 323 2.11 12.30 -34.71
C ARG A 323 1.08 11.22 -35.07
N PHE A 324 -0.16 11.37 -34.63
CA PHE A 324 -1.22 10.38 -34.89
C PHE A 324 -1.70 10.40 -36.35
N LYS A 325 -1.69 11.57 -37.02
CA LYS A 325 -1.97 11.64 -38.47
C LYS A 325 -0.88 10.95 -39.28
N ALA A 326 0.39 11.22 -38.99
CA ALA A 326 1.52 10.55 -39.65
C ALA A 326 1.52 9.03 -39.41
N PHE A 327 1.12 8.59 -38.21
CA PHE A 327 0.95 7.17 -37.90
C PHE A 327 -0.20 6.53 -38.70
N TYR A 328 -1.35 7.22 -38.84
CA TYR A 328 -2.46 6.77 -39.68
C TYR A 328 -2.03 6.62 -41.15
N ASP A 329 -1.35 7.62 -41.71
CA ASP A 329 -0.92 7.60 -43.12
C ASP A 329 0.05 6.44 -43.39
N LYS A 330 1.00 6.22 -42.47
CA LYS A 330 1.91 5.06 -42.53
C LYS A 330 1.16 3.72 -42.46
N ALA A 331 0.15 3.61 -41.59
CA ALA A 331 -0.66 2.39 -41.48
C ALA A 331 -1.56 2.17 -42.72
N ALA A 332 -2.08 3.24 -43.31
CA ALA A 332 -2.91 3.20 -44.52
C ALA A 332 -2.12 2.72 -45.74
N ASN A 333 -0.88 3.19 -45.90
CA ASN A 333 0.01 2.75 -46.97
C ASN A 333 0.39 1.26 -46.88
N ILE A 334 0.31 0.65 -45.69
CA ILE A 334 0.67 -0.77 -45.47
C ILE A 334 -0.57 -1.69 -45.57
N GLY A 335 -1.69 -1.30 -44.96
CA GLY A 335 -2.85 -2.18 -44.76
C GLY A 335 -4.20 -1.58 -45.15
N GLY A 336 -4.23 -0.44 -45.84
CA GLY A 336 -5.44 0.28 -46.21
C GLY A 336 -6.10 1.03 -45.05
N HIS A 337 -7.05 1.90 -45.38
CA HIS A 337 -7.67 2.85 -44.46
C HIS A 337 -8.45 2.19 -43.31
N GLN A 338 -9.08 1.02 -43.54
CA GLN A 338 -9.73 0.26 -42.47
C GLN A 338 -8.74 -0.21 -41.39
N THR A 339 -7.59 -0.76 -41.81
CA THR A 339 -6.52 -1.16 -40.89
C THR A 339 -5.92 0.06 -40.19
N ALA A 340 -5.73 1.17 -40.92
CA ALA A 340 -5.23 2.42 -40.36
C ALA A 340 -6.14 3.01 -39.27
N GLY A 341 -7.47 2.98 -39.47
CA GLY A 341 -8.43 3.46 -38.47
C GLY A 341 -8.41 2.63 -37.18
N ARG A 342 -8.31 1.30 -37.31
CA ARG A 342 -8.14 0.39 -36.15
C ARG A 342 -6.78 0.58 -35.49
N ALA A 343 -5.71 0.74 -36.26
CA ALA A 343 -4.36 0.97 -35.75
C ALA A 343 -4.28 2.29 -34.96
N LEU A 344 -4.82 3.38 -35.51
CA LEU A 344 -4.89 4.69 -34.86
C LEU A 344 -5.60 4.60 -33.50
N LEU A 345 -6.79 4.01 -33.45
CA LEU A 345 -7.49 3.84 -32.17
C LEU A 345 -6.75 2.92 -31.20
N THR A 346 -6.10 1.86 -31.70
CA THR A 346 -5.25 1.01 -30.87
C THR A 346 -4.09 1.83 -30.28
N GLY A 347 -3.46 2.72 -31.04
CA GLY A 347 -2.42 3.63 -30.56
C GLY A 347 -2.91 4.63 -29.51
N VAL A 348 -4.14 5.15 -29.64
CA VAL A 348 -4.77 6.01 -28.61
C VAL A 348 -5.08 5.20 -27.35
N LEU A 349 -5.57 3.95 -27.49
CA LEU A 349 -5.85 3.04 -26.38
C LEU A 349 -4.57 2.53 -25.65
N LEU A 350 -3.40 2.73 -26.24
CA LEU A 350 -2.09 2.41 -25.65
C LEU A 350 -1.39 3.63 -25.05
N GLN A 351 -2.02 4.82 -25.05
CA GLN A 351 -1.45 5.97 -24.33
C GLN A 351 -1.42 5.72 -22.81
N PRO A 352 -0.40 6.23 -22.09
CA PRO A 352 -0.28 6.03 -20.65
C PRO A 352 -1.54 6.40 -19.86
N GLU A 353 -2.26 7.46 -20.24
CA GLU A 353 -3.49 7.90 -19.57
C GLU A 353 -4.62 6.87 -19.54
N VAL A 354 -4.59 5.83 -20.39
CA VAL A 354 -5.56 4.74 -20.40
C VAL A 354 -5.31 3.73 -19.28
N LEU A 355 -4.04 3.59 -18.87
CA LEU A 355 -3.58 2.58 -17.90
C LEU A 355 -3.06 3.18 -16.59
N TYR A 356 -2.76 4.48 -16.56
CA TYR A 356 -2.11 5.17 -15.45
C TYR A 356 -2.86 6.45 -15.04
N ARG A 357 -2.85 6.73 -13.74
CA ARG A 357 -3.15 8.05 -13.17
C ARG A 357 -1.92 8.92 -13.34
N GLN A 358 -2.14 10.16 -13.74
CA GLN A 358 -1.11 11.19 -13.85
C GLN A 358 -1.33 12.25 -12.77
N GLU A 359 -0.27 12.51 -12.02
CA GLU A 359 -0.17 13.52 -10.98
C GLU A 359 1.18 14.21 -11.14
N LEU A 360 1.36 14.84 -12.29
CA LEU A 360 2.59 15.46 -12.77
C LEU A 360 2.78 16.87 -12.21
N GLY A 361 1.68 17.54 -11.86
CA GLY A 361 1.70 18.92 -11.38
C GLY A 361 1.91 19.89 -12.54
N ASP A 362 0.97 19.91 -13.48
CA ASP A 362 1.00 20.77 -14.67
C ASP A 362 0.09 22.01 -14.54
N GLY A 363 -0.29 22.35 -13.31
CA GLY A 363 -0.95 23.61 -12.95
C GLY A 363 0.02 24.74 -12.62
N LYS A 364 -0.49 25.77 -11.93
CA LYS A 364 0.27 26.97 -11.53
C LYS A 364 1.46 26.59 -10.63
N VAL A 365 2.61 27.22 -10.89
CA VAL A 365 3.81 27.16 -10.03
C VAL A 365 3.68 28.25 -8.95
N ASP A 366 4.07 27.94 -7.72
CA ASP A 366 4.12 28.92 -6.62
C ASP A 366 5.52 29.53 -6.40
N GLU A 367 5.61 30.47 -5.46
CA GLU A 367 6.85 31.18 -5.12
C GLU A 367 7.99 30.28 -4.61
N PHE A 368 7.69 29.04 -4.20
CA PHE A 368 8.66 28.05 -3.74
C PHE A 368 9.06 27.05 -4.83
N GLY A 369 8.56 27.22 -6.06
CA GLY A 369 8.81 26.29 -7.17
C GLY A 369 8.05 24.96 -7.04
N ARG A 370 6.99 24.91 -6.23
CA ARG A 370 6.08 23.77 -6.16
C ARG A 370 5.00 23.97 -7.23
N THR A 371 4.56 22.89 -7.87
CA THR A 371 3.56 22.95 -8.94
C THR A 371 2.24 22.35 -8.46
N ARG A 372 1.13 23.07 -8.65
CA ARG A 372 -0.21 22.52 -8.36
C ARG A 372 -0.57 21.48 -9.43
N LEU A 373 -1.34 20.46 -9.05
CA LEU A 373 -2.08 19.64 -10.00
C LEU A 373 -3.02 20.53 -10.83
N SER A 374 -3.12 20.25 -12.14
CA SER A 374 -4.10 20.90 -13.02
C SER A 374 -5.54 20.49 -12.65
N GLN A 375 -6.53 21.27 -13.10
CA GLN A 375 -7.97 21.00 -12.93
C GLN A 375 -8.33 19.53 -13.26
N ARG A 376 -7.81 19.04 -14.40
CA ARG A 376 -8.03 17.67 -14.88
C ARG A 376 -7.39 16.62 -13.97
N GLU A 377 -6.14 16.82 -13.56
CA GLU A 377 -5.44 15.92 -12.64
C GLU A 377 -6.19 15.82 -11.30
N ILE A 378 -6.63 16.95 -10.73
CA ILE A 378 -7.43 16.98 -9.50
C ILE A 378 -8.73 16.20 -9.69
N ALA A 379 -9.48 16.43 -10.77
CA ALA A 379 -10.74 15.72 -11.01
C ALA A 379 -10.59 14.20 -11.15
N PHE A 380 -9.55 13.71 -11.83
CA PHE A 380 -9.28 12.28 -11.92
C PHE A 380 -8.74 11.71 -10.60
N ALA A 381 -7.87 12.43 -9.88
CA ALA A 381 -7.37 12.01 -8.58
C ALA A 381 -8.52 11.87 -7.56
N LEU A 382 -9.40 12.87 -7.45
CA LEU A 382 -10.60 12.81 -6.60
C LEU A 382 -11.56 11.68 -7.03
N SER A 383 -11.73 11.49 -8.34
CA SER A 383 -12.57 10.41 -8.87
C SER A 383 -12.08 9.03 -8.45
N TYR A 384 -10.78 8.75 -8.56
CA TYR A 384 -10.22 7.45 -8.21
C TYR A 384 -9.97 7.29 -6.70
N ALA A 385 -9.81 8.39 -5.96
CA ALA A 385 -9.86 8.37 -4.50
C ALA A 385 -11.24 7.93 -3.97
N LEU A 386 -12.34 8.38 -4.60
CA LEU A 386 -13.71 8.23 -4.10
C LEU A 386 -14.63 7.28 -4.90
N SER A 387 -14.14 6.68 -5.98
CA SER A 387 -14.88 5.77 -6.87
C SER A 387 -13.94 4.81 -7.64
N ASN A 388 -14.52 3.83 -8.34
CA ASN A 388 -13.81 2.99 -9.31
C ASN A 388 -13.93 3.51 -10.76
N ALA A 389 -14.42 4.73 -10.97
CA ALA A 389 -14.56 5.34 -12.28
C ALA A 389 -14.45 6.87 -12.18
N PRO A 390 -14.13 7.58 -13.27
CA PRO A 390 -14.28 9.02 -13.36
C PRO A 390 -15.69 9.45 -12.92
N LEU A 391 -15.78 10.53 -12.14
CA LEU A 391 -17.04 11.05 -11.61
C LEU A 391 -17.42 12.33 -12.34
N ASP A 392 -18.59 12.31 -12.99
CA ASP A 392 -19.10 13.44 -13.78
C ASP A 392 -19.13 14.77 -13.01
N GLU A 393 -19.36 14.74 -11.69
CA GLU A 393 -19.37 15.92 -10.84
C GLU A 393 -17.99 16.60 -10.77
N PHE A 394 -16.91 15.83 -10.62
CA PHE A 394 -15.55 16.37 -10.62
C PHE A 394 -15.06 16.73 -12.03
N LEU A 395 -15.46 15.97 -13.06
CA LEU A 395 -15.14 16.31 -14.45
C LEU A 395 -15.82 17.61 -14.90
N LYS A 396 -17.08 17.86 -14.48
CA LYS A 396 -17.79 19.12 -14.73
C LYS A 396 -17.14 20.28 -13.97
N ALA A 397 -16.79 20.09 -12.70
CA ALA A 397 -16.05 21.09 -11.92
C ALA A 397 -14.72 21.47 -12.60
N SER A 398 -13.95 20.48 -13.07
CA SER A 398 -12.72 20.73 -13.84
C SER A 398 -12.95 21.50 -15.14
N ALA A 399 -14.06 21.28 -15.83
CA ALA A 399 -14.39 22.00 -17.06
C ALA A 399 -14.87 23.44 -16.80
N ALA A 400 -15.48 23.68 -15.63
CA ALA A 400 -15.93 25.00 -15.16
C ALA A 400 -14.83 25.82 -14.45
N GLY A 401 -13.65 25.24 -14.19
CA GLY A 401 -12.58 25.90 -13.44
C GLY A 401 -12.74 25.81 -11.91
N GLU A 402 -13.64 24.99 -11.40
CA GLU A 402 -14.07 24.95 -9.99
C GLU A 402 -13.13 24.13 -9.07
N LEU A 403 -11.88 23.84 -9.47
CA LEU A 403 -10.87 23.14 -8.63
C LEU A 403 -9.57 23.96 -8.43
N GLU A 404 -9.59 25.29 -8.64
CA GLU A 404 -8.40 26.15 -8.51
C GLU A 404 -7.85 26.23 -7.08
N THR A 405 -8.72 26.18 -6.07
CA THR A 405 -8.34 26.39 -4.66
C THR A 405 -8.56 25.14 -3.81
N ALA A 406 -7.86 25.03 -2.67
CA ALA A 406 -8.11 23.98 -1.69
C ALA A 406 -9.56 24.03 -1.15
N GLY A 407 -10.11 25.23 -0.92
CA GLY A 407 -11.48 25.42 -0.43
C GLY A 407 -12.56 24.88 -1.38
N GLN A 408 -12.43 25.14 -2.69
CA GLN A 408 -13.36 24.59 -3.69
C GLN A 408 -13.30 23.06 -3.74
N VAL A 409 -12.08 22.48 -3.67
CA VAL A 409 -11.88 21.02 -3.61
C VAL A 409 -12.53 20.45 -2.34
N ALA A 410 -12.31 21.07 -1.18
CA ALA A 410 -12.91 20.65 0.09
C ALA A 410 -14.45 20.64 0.01
N MET A 411 -15.07 21.70 -0.51
CA MET A 411 -16.53 21.80 -0.68
C MET A 411 -17.10 20.71 -1.58
N LEU A 412 -16.41 20.35 -2.67
CA LEU A 412 -16.87 19.31 -3.60
C LEU A 412 -16.69 17.90 -3.02
N VAL A 413 -15.61 17.65 -2.28
CA VAL A 413 -15.41 16.38 -1.55
C VAL A 413 -16.45 16.23 -0.44
N ASP A 414 -16.67 17.27 0.37
CA ASP A 414 -17.67 17.26 1.44
C ASP A 414 -19.08 16.98 0.90
N LYS A 415 -19.51 17.73 -0.12
CA LYS A 415 -20.79 17.52 -0.81
C LYS A 415 -20.98 16.07 -1.28
N ARG A 416 -19.93 15.42 -1.80
CA ARG A 416 -19.98 14.01 -2.21
C ARG A 416 -20.08 13.06 -1.02
N LEU A 417 -19.37 13.33 0.07
CA LEU A 417 -19.38 12.50 1.29
C LEU A 417 -20.64 12.69 2.15
N ALA A 418 -21.31 13.83 2.03
CA ALA A 418 -22.61 14.11 2.63
C ALA A 418 -23.76 13.32 1.98
N ASP A 419 -23.66 13.00 0.67
CA ASP A 419 -24.66 12.22 -0.04
C ASP A 419 -24.67 10.74 0.41
N GLN A 420 -25.59 10.43 1.34
CA GLN A 420 -25.76 9.08 1.88
C GLN A 420 -26.11 8.01 0.82
N SER A 421 -26.59 8.39 -0.38
CA SER A 421 -26.80 7.42 -1.46
C SER A 421 -25.46 6.81 -1.92
N LYS A 422 -24.36 7.57 -1.87
CA LYS A 422 -23.02 7.13 -2.28
C LYS A 422 -22.40 6.12 -1.30
N LEU A 423 -22.80 6.13 -0.03
CA LEU A 423 -22.46 5.06 0.93
C LEU A 423 -23.18 3.73 0.62
N GLN A 424 -24.19 3.76 -0.26
CA GLN A 424 -24.90 2.59 -0.76
C GLN A 424 -24.47 2.19 -2.18
N ASP A 425 -23.55 2.92 -2.81
CA ASP A 425 -22.93 2.52 -4.08
C ASP A 425 -22.38 1.09 -3.97
N ARG A 426 -22.37 0.36 -5.08
CA ARG A 426 -21.95 -1.07 -5.10
C ARG A 426 -20.55 -1.29 -4.53
N ASN A 427 -19.64 -0.33 -4.70
CA ASN A 427 -18.25 -0.38 -4.23
C ASN A 427 -17.76 1.02 -3.81
N PRO A 428 -18.20 1.57 -2.65
CA PRO A 428 -17.79 2.89 -2.19
C PRO A 428 -16.34 2.82 -1.70
N ARG A 429 -15.46 3.74 -2.14
CA ARG A 429 -14.06 3.76 -1.67
C ARG A 429 -13.96 3.98 -0.15
N VAL A 430 -14.88 4.74 0.45
CA VAL A 430 -14.99 4.92 1.91
C VAL A 430 -15.20 3.58 2.63
N LEU A 431 -16.18 2.77 2.23
CA LEU A 431 -16.38 1.44 2.85
C LEU A 431 -15.23 0.48 2.52
N GLN A 432 -14.66 0.62 1.33
CA GLN A 432 -13.52 -0.17 0.88
C GLN A 432 -12.24 0.12 1.68
N PHE A 433 -12.08 1.30 2.28
CA PHE A 433 -11.01 1.56 3.26
C PHE A 433 -11.14 0.60 4.44
N PHE A 434 -12.30 0.55 5.10
CA PHE A 434 -12.52 -0.32 6.26
C PHE A 434 -12.41 -1.81 5.92
N ARG A 435 -12.83 -2.23 4.72
CA ARG A 435 -12.62 -3.60 4.21
C ARG A 435 -11.13 -3.98 4.14
N GLU A 436 -10.29 -3.03 3.72
CA GLU A 436 -8.84 -3.26 3.55
C GLU A 436 -8.12 -3.12 4.91
N TYR A 437 -8.38 -2.05 5.68
CA TYR A 437 -7.80 -1.76 7.00
C TYR A 437 -8.05 -2.86 8.04
N PHE A 438 -9.29 -3.35 8.19
CA PHE A 438 -9.60 -4.43 9.13
C PHE A 438 -9.44 -5.83 8.52
N HIS A 439 -9.25 -5.94 7.20
CA HIS A 439 -9.15 -7.19 6.43
C HIS A 439 -10.32 -8.20 6.56
N TYR A 440 -11.45 -7.81 7.17
CA TYR A 440 -12.58 -8.72 7.46
C TYR A 440 -13.18 -9.48 6.26
N PRO A 441 -13.13 -9.01 4.98
CA PRO A 441 -13.65 -9.81 3.86
C PRO A 441 -12.91 -11.14 3.67
N PHE A 442 -11.68 -11.26 4.17
CA PHE A 442 -10.86 -12.48 4.08
C PHE A 442 -11.46 -13.66 4.86
N ALA A 443 -12.43 -13.43 5.76
CA ALA A 443 -13.23 -14.52 6.35
C ALA A 443 -13.95 -15.41 5.31
N LYS A 444 -14.10 -14.93 4.07
CA LYS A 444 -14.64 -15.72 2.94
C LYS A 444 -13.63 -16.71 2.35
N GLU A 445 -12.34 -16.48 2.56
CA GLU A 445 -11.22 -17.31 2.07
C GLU A 445 -10.72 -18.30 3.14
N VAL A 446 -10.93 -18.00 4.43
CA VAL A 446 -10.62 -18.93 5.54
C VAL A 446 -11.64 -20.06 5.56
N PHE A 447 -11.20 -21.28 5.25
CA PHE A 447 -12.06 -22.46 5.30
C PHE A 447 -12.43 -22.83 6.74
N LYS A 448 -13.70 -23.18 6.95
CA LYS A 448 -14.24 -23.64 8.23
C LYS A 448 -15.09 -24.88 8.01
N ASP A 449 -14.95 -25.85 8.90
CA ASP A 449 -15.88 -26.97 8.97
C ASP A 449 -17.27 -26.50 9.41
N LYS A 450 -18.28 -27.36 9.22
CA LYS A 450 -19.61 -27.11 9.77
C LYS A 450 -19.60 -27.39 11.26
N PRO A 451 -19.78 -26.39 12.14
CA PRO A 451 -19.71 -26.62 13.57
C PRO A 451 -20.88 -27.48 14.05
N ALA A 452 -20.64 -28.36 15.02
CA ALA A 452 -21.67 -29.18 15.63
C ALA A 452 -22.84 -28.31 16.15
N GLY A 453 -24.07 -28.64 15.74
CA GLY A 453 -25.28 -27.89 16.06
C GLY A 453 -25.40 -26.49 15.42
N GLY A 454 -24.42 -26.04 14.62
CA GLY A 454 -24.37 -24.70 14.05
C GLY A 454 -24.33 -24.66 12.52
N ASP A 455 -24.16 -23.46 11.98
CA ASP A 455 -23.82 -23.20 10.59
C ASP A 455 -22.69 -22.15 10.55
N HIS A 456 -21.96 -22.04 9.46
CA HIS A 456 -20.96 -20.98 9.27
C HIS A 456 -21.13 -20.35 7.89
N ASP A 457 -21.59 -19.10 7.87
CA ASP A 457 -21.81 -18.32 6.66
C ASP A 457 -20.99 -17.02 6.75
N SER A 458 -19.70 -17.11 6.41
CA SER A 458 -18.79 -15.96 6.35
C SER A 458 -19.26 -14.89 5.37
N GLY A 459 -20.09 -15.27 4.39
CA GLY A 459 -20.88 -14.36 3.55
C GLY A 459 -21.70 -13.38 4.38
N ARG A 460 -22.66 -13.91 5.16
CA ARG A 460 -23.51 -13.10 6.05
C ARG A 460 -22.72 -12.37 7.12
N LEU A 461 -21.70 -12.99 7.72
CA LEU A 461 -20.89 -12.31 8.76
C LEU A 461 -20.22 -11.04 8.22
N VAL A 462 -19.74 -11.06 6.97
CA VAL A 462 -19.17 -9.87 6.31
C VAL A 462 -20.25 -8.82 6.00
N ASP A 463 -21.44 -9.22 5.54
CA ASP A 463 -22.54 -8.29 5.23
C ASP A 463 -23.11 -7.63 6.51
N ASP A 464 -23.17 -8.36 7.61
CA ASP A 464 -23.56 -7.90 8.95
C ASP A 464 -22.57 -6.86 9.50
N LEU A 465 -21.26 -7.11 9.37
CA LEU A 465 -20.22 -6.16 9.73
C LEU A 465 -20.25 -4.92 8.83
N GLU A 466 -20.42 -5.07 7.53
CA GLU A 466 -20.57 -3.94 6.61
C GLU A 466 -21.76 -3.06 6.97
N THR A 467 -22.89 -3.64 7.38
CA THR A 467 -24.06 -2.88 7.80
C THR A 467 -23.79 -2.09 9.09
N THR A 468 -23.10 -2.72 10.05
CA THR A 468 -22.65 -2.07 11.29
C THR A 468 -21.71 -0.89 11.01
N ILE A 469 -20.70 -1.08 10.16
CA ILE A 469 -19.76 -0.02 9.74
C ILE A 469 -20.49 1.10 8.99
N ARG A 470 -21.43 0.78 8.09
CA ARG A 470 -22.24 1.79 7.39
C ARG A 470 -23.08 2.63 8.35
N ASP A 471 -23.56 2.06 9.45
CA ASP A 471 -24.35 2.80 10.44
C ASP A 471 -23.49 3.79 11.23
N ILE A 472 -22.30 3.35 11.69
CA ILE A 472 -21.28 4.24 12.28
C ILE A 472 -20.92 5.38 11.32
N LEU A 473 -20.74 5.11 10.03
CA LEU A 473 -20.41 6.11 9.00
C LEU A 473 -21.58 7.02 8.60
N ARG A 474 -22.83 6.65 8.92
CA ARG A 474 -23.98 7.56 8.79
C ARG A 474 -24.03 8.54 9.97
N ALA A 475 -23.76 8.06 11.17
CA ALA A 475 -23.67 8.88 12.38
C ALA A 475 -22.45 9.82 12.34
N ASP A 476 -21.32 9.32 11.83
CA ASP A 476 -20.08 10.06 11.55
C ASP A 476 -19.55 10.88 12.75
N ARG A 477 -19.57 10.27 13.94
CA ARG A 477 -19.05 10.83 15.19
C ARG A 477 -18.22 9.78 15.91
N HIS A 478 -17.10 10.20 16.49
CA HIS A 478 -16.14 9.34 17.19
C HIS A 478 -15.83 8.04 16.44
N VAL A 479 -15.71 8.09 15.11
CA VAL A 479 -15.81 6.91 14.23
C VAL A 479 -14.81 5.82 14.61
N LEU A 480 -13.56 6.16 14.90
CA LEU A 480 -12.56 5.19 15.35
C LEU A 480 -12.95 4.56 16.70
N ALA A 481 -13.40 5.36 17.66
CA ALA A 481 -13.78 4.86 18.97
C ALA A 481 -14.99 3.91 18.87
N GLU A 482 -16.06 4.29 18.14
CA GLU A 482 -17.22 3.42 17.89
C GLU A 482 -16.82 2.13 17.15
N LEU A 483 -15.92 2.20 16.16
CA LEU A 483 -15.38 1.00 15.50
C LEU A 483 -14.61 0.08 16.46
N LEU A 484 -14.02 0.60 17.54
CA LEU A 484 -13.30 -0.18 18.53
C LEU A 484 -14.16 -0.61 19.73
N THR A 485 -15.23 0.11 20.09
CA THR A 485 -15.97 -0.12 21.33
C THR A 485 -17.47 -0.40 21.17
N THR A 486 -18.05 -0.29 19.96
CA THR A 486 -19.50 -0.45 19.83
C THR A 486 -19.97 -1.85 20.23
N ARG A 487 -21.05 -1.92 21.00
CA ARG A 487 -21.69 -3.17 21.46
C ARG A 487 -22.91 -3.54 20.60
N LYS A 488 -23.17 -2.78 19.54
CA LYS A 488 -24.35 -2.88 18.67
C LYS A 488 -23.95 -3.49 17.33
N PHE A 489 -24.23 -4.77 17.13
CA PHE A 489 -23.99 -5.44 15.84
C PHE A 489 -25.31 -5.75 15.14
N TYR A 490 -25.34 -5.57 13.83
CA TYR A 490 -26.43 -6.12 13.05
C TYR A 490 -26.27 -7.62 12.87
N VAL A 491 -27.37 -8.37 12.86
CA VAL A 491 -27.38 -9.82 12.64
C VAL A 491 -28.46 -10.17 11.64
N ASN A 492 -28.06 -10.85 10.55
CA ASN A 492 -28.87 -11.27 9.40
C ASN A 492 -29.46 -10.11 8.60
N THR A 493 -28.53 -9.34 8.02
CA THR A 493 -28.76 -8.13 7.22
C THR A 493 -29.16 -8.38 5.76
N ASN A 494 -29.39 -9.63 5.36
CA ASN A 494 -29.76 -9.96 3.97
C ASN A 494 -31.25 -9.68 3.71
N TYR A 495 -31.58 -8.40 3.49
CA TYR A 495 -32.95 -7.94 3.27
C TYR A 495 -33.48 -8.22 1.85
N LYS A 496 -34.76 -8.58 1.76
CA LYS A 496 -35.55 -8.61 0.51
C LYS A 496 -36.69 -7.59 0.57
N ASN A 497 -36.84 -6.83 -0.51
CA ASN A 497 -38.00 -5.96 -0.71
C ASN A 497 -39.19 -6.79 -1.19
N VAL A 498 -40.23 -6.87 -0.37
CA VAL A 498 -41.48 -7.56 -0.67
C VAL A 498 -42.61 -6.53 -0.74
N LYS A 499 -43.23 -6.35 -1.92
CA LYS A 499 -44.41 -5.50 -2.04
C LYS A 499 -45.63 -6.23 -1.46
N ARG A 500 -46.33 -5.62 -0.50
CA ARG A 500 -47.56 -6.16 0.11
C ARG A 500 -48.59 -5.04 0.24
N LYS A 501 -49.78 -5.22 -0.35
CA LYS A 501 -50.85 -4.21 -0.39
C LYS A 501 -50.38 -2.80 -0.83
N GLY A 502 -49.52 -2.72 -1.85
CA GLY A 502 -48.94 -1.46 -2.35
C GLY A 502 -47.77 -0.89 -1.51
N GLN A 503 -47.61 -1.29 -0.26
CA GLN A 503 -46.48 -0.91 0.57
C GLN A 503 -45.25 -1.78 0.27
N MET A 504 -44.05 -1.18 0.32
CA MET A 504 -42.78 -1.91 0.22
C MET A 504 -42.33 -2.31 1.62
N LEU A 505 -42.37 -3.62 1.92
CA LEU A 505 -41.85 -4.18 3.16
C LEU A 505 -40.41 -4.65 2.94
N VAL A 506 -39.56 -4.42 3.93
CA VAL A 506 -38.18 -4.91 3.96
C VAL A 506 -38.14 -6.09 4.95
N ILE A 507 -37.93 -7.31 4.44
CA ILE A 507 -37.97 -8.55 5.23
C ILE A 507 -36.62 -9.25 5.10
N ALA A 508 -35.96 -9.62 6.20
CA ALA A 508 -34.75 -10.42 6.11
C ALA A 508 -35.02 -11.79 5.46
N HIS A 509 -34.04 -12.30 4.71
CA HIS A 509 -34.13 -13.61 4.11
C HIS A 509 -33.90 -14.69 5.17
N GLU A 510 -34.98 -15.08 5.84
CA GLU A 510 -34.99 -16.12 6.87
C GLU A 510 -34.84 -17.52 6.23
N LYS A 511 -33.63 -17.84 5.75
CA LYS A 511 -33.20 -19.24 5.67
C LYS A 511 -32.99 -19.72 7.11
N ARG A 512 -33.57 -20.87 7.46
CA ARG A 512 -33.22 -21.59 8.71
C ARG A 512 -31.73 -21.94 8.66
N THR A 513 -30.92 -21.13 9.34
CA THR A 513 -29.46 -21.28 9.44
C THR A 513 -29.08 -21.00 10.89
N ALA A 514 -28.14 -21.76 11.43
CA ALA A 514 -27.67 -21.60 12.80
C ALA A 514 -26.39 -20.73 12.87
N TYR A 515 -26.17 -19.87 11.86
CA TYR A 515 -24.95 -19.08 11.75
C TYR A 515 -24.89 -17.97 12.82
N HIS A 516 -26.04 -17.55 13.35
CA HIS A 516 -26.12 -16.61 14.47
C HIS A 516 -25.47 -17.14 15.76
N THR A 517 -25.22 -18.45 15.85
CA THR A 517 -24.38 -19.03 16.92
C THR A 517 -22.96 -18.46 16.94
N ALA A 518 -22.44 -17.95 15.81
CA ALA A 518 -21.16 -17.22 15.77
C ALA A 518 -21.17 -15.97 16.68
N TYR A 519 -22.34 -15.38 16.93
CA TYR A 519 -22.55 -14.28 17.87
C TYR A 519 -22.88 -14.73 19.30
N ASN A 520 -22.92 -16.05 19.57
CA ASN A 520 -23.44 -16.68 20.79
C ASN A 520 -24.97 -16.56 21.00
N LEU A 521 -25.72 -16.25 19.94
CA LEU A 521 -27.18 -16.28 20.00
C LEU A 521 -27.70 -17.74 19.99
N PRO A 522 -28.78 -18.07 20.72
CA PRO A 522 -29.24 -19.45 20.89
C PRO A 522 -29.83 -20.01 19.59
N LEU A 523 -29.88 -21.35 19.45
CA LEU A 523 -30.28 -22.01 18.20
C LEU A 523 -31.70 -21.66 17.72
N ASP A 524 -32.61 -21.37 18.64
CA ASP A 524 -33.98 -20.96 18.41
C ASP A 524 -34.17 -19.43 18.33
N TRP A 525 -33.07 -18.65 18.32
CA TRP A 525 -33.11 -17.19 18.17
C TRP A 525 -33.89 -16.80 16.92
N LYS A 526 -34.90 -15.94 17.12
CA LYS A 526 -35.78 -15.45 16.06
C LYS A 526 -35.33 -14.07 15.63
N TRP A 527 -35.13 -13.90 14.33
CA TRP A 527 -34.78 -12.60 13.78
C TRP A 527 -35.97 -11.63 13.89
N SER A 528 -35.69 -10.38 14.22
CA SER A 528 -36.68 -9.30 14.22
C SER A 528 -36.02 -7.97 13.88
N LEU A 529 -36.63 -7.21 12.97
CA LEU A 529 -36.15 -5.88 12.58
C LEU A 529 -36.14 -4.91 13.78
N HIS A 530 -37.09 -5.06 14.71
CA HIS A 530 -37.18 -4.22 15.92
C HIS A 530 -36.08 -4.52 16.95
N LEU A 531 -35.31 -5.61 16.78
CA LEU A 531 -34.16 -5.96 17.61
C LEU A 531 -32.82 -5.58 16.95
N GLN A 532 -32.84 -4.88 15.81
CA GLN A 532 -31.65 -4.45 15.09
C GLN A 532 -31.31 -2.98 15.38
N PRO A 533 -30.03 -2.63 15.63
CA PRO A 533 -28.91 -3.54 15.87
C PRO A 533 -29.02 -4.24 17.23
N VAL A 534 -28.56 -5.49 17.30
CA VAL A 534 -28.55 -6.28 18.54
C VAL A 534 -27.48 -5.73 19.47
N SER A 535 -27.87 -5.39 20.70
CA SER A 535 -26.93 -4.95 21.74
C SER A 535 -26.40 -6.14 22.54
N PHE A 536 -25.09 -6.35 22.52
CA PHE A 536 -24.40 -7.43 23.22
C PHE A 536 -23.91 -6.99 24.60
N ARG A 537 -23.56 -8.00 25.42
CA ARG A 537 -22.97 -7.80 26.75
C ARG A 537 -21.56 -7.21 26.66
N GLU A 538 -21.25 -6.33 27.59
CA GLU A 538 -19.97 -5.62 27.69
C GLU A 538 -18.78 -6.55 27.97
N ASP A 539 -19.00 -7.63 28.76
CA ASP A 539 -17.99 -8.67 28.97
C ASP A 539 -17.77 -9.61 27.77
N GLU A 540 -18.61 -9.53 26.73
CA GLU A 540 -18.60 -10.50 25.63
C GLU A 540 -18.23 -9.91 24.26
N ARG A 541 -18.66 -8.69 23.90
CA ARG A 541 -18.37 -8.06 22.59
C ARG A 541 -18.21 -6.54 22.70
N SER A 542 -17.21 -6.03 22.00
CA SER A 542 -16.80 -4.62 21.89
C SER A 542 -16.07 -4.38 20.56
N GLY A 543 -16.66 -3.58 19.66
CA GLY A 543 -16.08 -3.17 18.38
C GLY A 543 -15.84 -4.26 17.33
N VAL A 544 -15.32 -3.82 16.18
CA VAL A 544 -15.03 -4.65 14.99
C VAL A 544 -14.11 -5.82 15.33
N LEU A 545 -13.14 -5.63 16.22
CA LEU A 545 -12.16 -6.66 16.59
C LEU A 545 -12.76 -7.83 17.40
N THR A 546 -13.99 -7.70 17.87
CA THR A 546 -14.74 -8.82 18.50
C THR A 546 -15.93 -9.27 17.65
N HIS A 547 -16.07 -8.74 16.44
CA HIS A 547 -17.07 -9.18 15.47
C HIS A 547 -16.64 -10.52 14.84
N PRO A 548 -17.54 -11.51 14.69
CA PRO A 548 -17.15 -12.84 14.20
C PRO A 548 -16.46 -12.82 12.83
N ALA A 549 -16.87 -11.93 11.92
CA ALA A 549 -16.19 -11.72 10.64
C ALA A 549 -14.69 -11.37 10.77
N TRP A 550 -14.33 -10.48 11.69
CA TRP A 550 -12.91 -10.16 11.92
C TRP A 550 -12.20 -11.31 12.62
N LEU A 551 -12.81 -11.89 13.65
CA LEU A 551 -12.25 -13.01 14.41
C LEU A 551 -11.97 -14.25 13.54
N SER A 552 -12.83 -14.53 12.56
CA SER A 552 -12.62 -15.60 11.57
C SER A 552 -11.59 -15.23 10.49
N ALA A 553 -11.56 -13.98 10.00
CA ALA A 553 -10.52 -13.52 9.08
C ALA A 553 -9.11 -13.61 9.70
N TRP A 554 -9.01 -13.39 11.03
CA TRP A 554 -7.78 -13.48 11.81
C TRP A 554 -7.75 -14.77 12.66
N SER A 555 -7.92 -15.92 11.99
CA SER A 555 -7.80 -17.27 12.55
C SER A 555 -7.29 -18.26 11.51
N GLY A 556 -6.74 -19.40 11.95
CA GLY A 556 -6.50 -20.55 11.07
C GLY A 556 -7.79 -21.32 10.78
N ASN A 557 -7.75 -22.35 9.95
CA ASN A 557 -8.96 -23.11 9.61
C ASN A 557 -9.60 -23.75 10.86
N PHE A 558 -8.78 -24.36 11.74
CA PHE A 558 -9.22 -25.17 12.88
C PHE A 558 -8.94 -24.53 14.26
N GLU A 559 -8.18 -23.43 14.31
CA GLU A 559 -7.80 -22.78 15.57
C GLU A 559 -7.71 -21.24 15.47
N ASN A 560 -7.84 -20.59 16.62
CA ASN A 560 -7.66 -19.15 16.82
C ASN A 560 -6.20 -18.76 16.61
N HIS A 561 -5.95 -17.51 16.17
CA HIS A 561 -4.59 -17.06 15.86
C HIS A 561 -4.24 -15.75 16.61
N PRO A 562 -4.01 -15.80 17.93
CA PRO A 562 -3.69 -14.62 18.74
C PRO A 562 -2.46 -13.87 18.21
N VAL A 563 -1.43 -14.56 17.71
CA VAL A 563 -0.22 -13.94 17.14
C VAL A 563 -0.56 -12.94 16.02
N GLN A 564 -1.39 -13.33 15.04
CA GLN A 564 -1.77 -12.42 13.94
C GLN A 564 -2.75 -11.33 14.39
N ARG A 565 -3.66 -11.63 15.32
CA ARG A 565 -4.53 -10.62 15.97
C ARG A 565 -3.69 -9.56 16.69
N GLY A 566 -2.63 -9.98 17.39
CA GLY A 566 -1.65 -9.13 18.05
C GLY A 566 -0.76 -8.34 17.07
N LYS A 567 -0.31 -8.97 15.97
CA LYS A 567 0.38 -8.30 14.86
C LYS A 567 -0.48 -7.16 14.29
N TRP A 568 -1.75 -7.42 14.02
CA TRP A 568 -2.68 -6.42 13.50
C TRP A 568 -2.79 -5.23 14.46
N ILE A 569 -2.99 -5.45 15.77
CA ILE A 569 -3.06 -4.36 16.76
C ILE A 569 -1.73 -3.58 16.83
N ARG A 570 -0.59 -4.28 16.82
CA ARG A 570 0.75 -3.67 16.81
C ARG A 570 0.93 -2.71 15.64
N THR A 571 0.54 -3.11 14.42
CA THR A 571 0.79 -2.31 13.22
C THR A 571 -0.32 -1.29 12.95
N HIS A 572 -1.60 -1.65 13.10
CA HIS A 572 -2.74 -0.83 12.66
C HIS A 572 -3.27 0.14 13.73
N LEU A 573 -3.12 -0.17 15.02
CA LEU A 573 -3.55 0.72 16.12
C LEU A 573 -2.36 1.37 16.83
N LEU A 574 -1.30 0.61 17.06
CA LEU A 574 -0.11 1.08 17.79
C LEU A 574 1.03 1.57 16.88
N GLY A 575 0.82 1.60 15.56
CA GLY A 575 1.75 2.22 14.59
C GLY A 575 3.16 1.65 14.57
N GLY A 576 3.37 0.52 15.23
CA GLY A 576 4.66 -0.14 15.36
C GLY A 576 4.94 -1.08 14.20
N THR A 577 6.08 -1.76 14.28
CA THR A 577 6.56 -2.69 13.27
C THR A 577 6.76 -4.08 13.86
N VAL A 578 6.66 -5.08 13.01
CA VAL A 578 7.03 -6.47 13.29
C VAL A 578 7.86 -6.91 12.09
N PRO A 579 9.12 -7.34 12.28
CA PRO A 579 9.93 -7.82 11.16
C PRO A 579 9.31 -9.05 10.51
N ASP A 580 9.64 -9.27 9.24
CA ASP A 580 9.25 -10.48 8.55
C ASP A 580 9.94 -11.71 9.18
N VAL A 581 9.25 -12.85 9.13
CA VAL A 581 9.77 -14.11 9.68
C VAL A 581 10.96 -14.56 8.83
N PRO A 582 12.14 -14.85 9.41
CA PRO A 582 13.29 -15.34 8.66
C PRO A 582 12.98 -16.63 7.87
N ILE A 583 13.57 -16.74 6.69
CA ILE A 583 13.42 -17.93 5.84
C ILE A 583 14.02 -19.15 6.58
N GLY A 584 13.21 -20.20 6.77
CA GLY A 584 13.62 -21.44 7.43
C GLY A 584 13.06 -21.65 8.84
N VAL A 585 12.37 -20.66 9.43
CA VAL A 585 11.67 -20.84 10.72
C VAL A 585 10.37 -21.63 10.52
N ASP A 586 10.28 -22.84 11.07
CA ASP A 586 9.04 -23.64 11.08
C ASP A 586 8.12 -23.18 12.23
N ALA A 587 7.34 -22.12 11.96
CA ALA A 587 6.45 -21.49 12.92
C ALA A 587 5.18 -22.32 13.20
N ARG A 588 5.36 -23.50 13.83
CA ARG A 588 4.26 -24.39 14.24
C ARG A 588 4.05 -24.36 15.75
N VAL A 589 2.78 -24.24 16.15
CA VAL A 589 2.36 -24.49 17.53
C VAL A 589 2.13 -26.00 17.67
N PRO A 590 2.69 -26.69 18.69
CA PRO A 590 2.48 -28.12 18.84
C PRO A 590 1.01 -28.44 19.14
N GLU A 591 0.53 -29.58 18.64
CA GLU A 591 -0.75 -30.15 19.04
C GLU A 591 -0.53 -30.97 20.32
N LEU A 592 -1.16 -30.53 21.43
CA LEU A 592 -1.07 -31.18 22.73
C LEU A 592 -2.49 -31.31 23.30
N GLU A 593 -2.90 -32.54 23.61
CA GLU A 593 -4.22 -32.80 24.21
C GLU A 593 -4.38 -32.07 25.55
N HIS A 594 -5.63 -31.68 25.86
CA HIS A 594 -6.03 -31.04 27.13
C HIS A 594 -5.26 -29.76 27.53
N THR A 595 -4.53 -29.15 26.58
CA THR A 595 -3.68 -27.98 26.78
C THR A 595 -4.26 -26.77 26.04
N THR A 596 -4.40 -25.62 26.71
CA THR A 596 -4.97 -24.41 26.09
C THR A 596 -4.11 -23.92 24.93
N PHE A 597 -4.70 -23.29 23.90
CA PHE A 597 -3.91 -22.71 22.79
C PHE A 597 -2.84 -21.75 23.34
N ARG A 598 -3.18 -20.93 24.33
CA ARG A 598 -2.26 -20.00 24.99
C ARG A 598 -1.03 -20.69 25.59
N ASP A 599 -1.19 -21.85 26.22
CA ASP A 599 -0.08 -22.60 26.81
C ASP A 599 0.74 -23.32 25.73
N ARG A 600 0.09 -23.88 24.69
CA ARG A 600 0.77 -24.46 23.52
C ARG A 600 1.62 -23.41 22.79
N LEU A 601 1.08 -22.20 22.60
CA LEU A 601 1.81 -21.06 22.03
C LEU A 601 3.04 -20.71 22.89
N LYS A 602 2.87 -20.58 24.21
CA LYS A 602 3.99 -20.27 25.13
C LYS A 602 5.13 -21.29 25.03
N ILE A 603 4.82 -22.57 24.84
CA ILE A 603 5.81 -23.63 24.61
C ILE A 603 6.52 -23.43 23.25
N ALA A 604 5.78 -23.14 22.18
CA ALA A 604 6.35 -22.89 20.85
C ALA A 604 7.25 -21.64 20.80
N THR A 605 6.94 -20.61 21.59
CA THR A 605 7.62 -19.30 21.55
C THR A 605 8.66 -19.11 22.65
N GLN A 606 9.02 -20.17 23.39
CA GLN A 606 9.95 -20.08 24.53
C GLN A 606 11.41 -19.83 24.12
N ALA A 607 11.77 -20.19 22.88
CA ALA A 607 13.11 -19.98 22.34
C ALA A 607 13.37 -18.48 22.08
N ALA A 608 14.60 -18.02 22.32
CA ALA A 608 14.93 -16.59 22.35
C ALA A 608 14.70 -15.90 20.99
N GLU A 609 15.03 -16.62 19.91
CA GLU A 609 14.83 -16.24 18.52
C GLU A 609 13.35 -16.03 18.18
N CYS A 610 12.46 -16.89 18.68
CA CYS A 610 11.01 -16.72 18.55
C CYS A 610 10.52 -15.53 19.38
N TRP A 611 10.98 -15.44 20.64
CA TRP A 611 10.52 -14.42 21.58
C TRP A 611 10.87 -12.99 21.15
N ARG A 612 11.94 -12.80 20.36
CA ARG A 612 12.32 -11.50 19.74
C ARG A 612 11.16 -10.81 19.03
N CYS A 613 10.32 -11.55 18.32
CA CYS A 613 9.13 -11.04 17.63
C CYS A 613 7.86 -11.19 18.47
N HIS A 614 7.69 -12.34 19.12
CA HIS A 614 6.49 -12.63 19.91
C HIS A 614 6.30 -11.65 21.09
N LYS A 615 7.39 -11.12 21.68
CA LYS A 615 7.36 -10.04 22.69
C LYS A 615 6.66 -8.76 22.22
N LYS A 616 6.49 -8.56 20.90
CA LYS A 616 5.77 -7.41 20.30
C LYS A 616 4.29 -7.70 20.00
N MET A 617 3.88 -8.96 19.89
CA MET A 617 2.56 -9.37 19.37
C MET A 617 1.69 -10.07 20.42
N ASP A 618 2.22 -11.09 21.09
CA ASP A 618 1.43 -12.00 21.91
C ASP A 618 0.71 -11.30 23.07
N PRO A 619 1.32 -10.35 23.82
CA PRO A 619 0.63 -9.60 24.87
C PRO A 619 -0.63 -8.84 24.42
N LEU A 620 -0.70 -8.47 23.13
CA LEU A 620 -1.84 -7.80 22.50
C LEU A 620 -2.84 -8.81 21.90
N GLY A 621 -2.36 -10.00 21.53
CA GLY A 621 -3.13 -11.05 20.87
C GLY A 621 -3.87 -12.00 21.82
N VAL A 622 -3.24 -12.42 22.91
CA VAL A 622 -3.80 -13.37 23.88
C VAL A 622 -5.06 -12.91 24.64
N PRO A 623 -5.45 -11.61 24.69
CA PRO A 623 -6.80 -11.24 25.13
C PRO A 623 -7.92 -11.83 24.26
N PHE A 624 -7.66 -12.08 22.98
CA PHE A 624 -8.65 -12.61 22.03
C PHE A 624 -8.87 -14.12 22.13
N GLU A 625 -8.20 -14.82 23.07
CA GLU A 625 -8.48 -16.21 23.40
C GLU A 625 -9.89 -16.40 24.02
N ARG A 626 -10.55 -15.29 24.38
CA ARG A 626 -12.01 -15.25 24.64
C ARG A 626 -12.86 -15.67 23.43
N TYR A 627 -12.30 -15.81 22.24
CA TYR A 627 -13.06 -16.20 21.04
C TYR A 627 -12.42 -17.37 20.29
N ASP A 628 -13.26 -18.36 19.99
CA ASP A 628 -12.89 -19.49 19.13
C ASP A 628 -12.60 -19.06 17.67
N HIS A 629 -12.28 -20.02 16.82
CA HIS A 629 -11.98 -19.80 15.41
C HIS A 629 -13.23 -19.49 14.55
N TYR A 630 -14.44 -19.64 15.09
CA TYR A 630 -15.71 -19.17 14.48
C TYR A 630 -16.13 -17.77 14.96
N GLY A 631 -15.40 -17.18 15.92
CA GLY A 631 -15.70 -15.89 16.53
C GLY A 631 -16.71 -15.95 17.70
N ARG A 632 -16.98 -17.14 18.23
CA ARG A 632 -17.85 -17.37 19.40
C ARG A 632 -17.10 -17.06 20.67
N TYR A 633 -17.73 -16.30 21.55
CA TYR A 633 -17.26 -16.07 22.90
C TYR A 633 -17.20 -17.38 23.69
N GLN A 634 -16.08 -17.67 24.34
CA GLN A 634 -15.81 -18.88 25.10
C GLN A 634 -15.28 -18.57 26.50
N ARG A 635 -15.80 -19.32 27.48
CA ARG A 635 -15.36 -19.24 28.89
C ARG A 635 -14.33 -20.33 29.24
N LEU A 636 -14.31 -21.42 28.47
CA LEU A 636 -13.38 -22.53 28.60
C LEU A 636 -12.63 -22.75 27.27
N ASP A 637 -11.36 -23.13 27.36
CA ASP A 637 -10.52 -23.68 26.27
C ASP A 637 -9.87 -24.97 26.78
N ALA A 638 -9.86 -26.03 25.96
CA ALA A 638 -9.47 -27.38 26.36
C ALA A 638 -10.12 -27.89 27.69
N GLY A 639 -11.29 -27.35 28.07
CA GLY A 639 -11.97 -27.63 29.34
C GLY A 639 -11.52 -26.77 30.53
N GLN A 640 -10.50 -25.92 30.38
CA GLN A 640 -9.95 -25.05 31.41
C GLN A 640 -10.42 -23.59 31.26
N PRO A 641 -10.52 -22.78 32.34
CA PRO A 641 -10.90 -21.38 32.25
C PRO A 641 -9.97 -20.54 31.35
N VAL A 642 -10.52 -19.86 30.35
CA VAL A 642 -9.74 -19.01 29.43
C VAL A 642 -9.07 -17.87 30.20
N ASN A 643 -7.74 -17.81 30.12
CA ASN A 643 -6.95 -16.68 30.58
C ASN A 643 -6.82 -15.64 29.45
N ALA A 644 -7.56 -14.54 29.57
CA ALA A 644 -7.56 -13.44 28.61
C ALA A 644 -6.71 -12.22 29.03
N ARG A 645 -5.85 -12.37 30.05
CA ARG A 645 -5.00 -11.26 30.49
C ARG A 645 -3.91 -10.96 29.46
N GLY A 646 -3.73 -9.68 29.13
CA GLY A 646 -2.70 -9.19 28.21
C GLY A 646 -2.05 -7.91 28.73
N GLU A 647 -1.24 -7.29 27.88
CA GLU A 647 -0.51 -6.06 28.22
C GLU A 647 -0.21 -5.22 26.97
N ILE A 648 -0.41 -3.90 27.08
CA ILE A 648 0.06 -2.93 26.09
C ILE A 648 1.51 -2.59 26.45
N THR A 649 2.44 -2.87 25.53
CA THR A 649 3.89 -2.68 25.71
C THR A 649 4.53 -2.24 24.41
N ARG A 650 5.79 -1.76 24.46
CA ARG A 650 6.63 -1.44 23.29
C ARG A 650 5.96 -0.48 22.28
N THR A 651 5.16 0.45 22.78
CA THR A 651 4.61 1.57 21.99
C THR A 651 5.57 2.75 21.95
N GLY A 652 6.44 2.89 22.97
CA GLY A 652 7.26 4.08 23.16
C GLY A 652 6.45 5.28 23.68
N VAL A 653 5.17 5.07 24.04
CA VAL A 653 4.25 6.13 24.44
C VAL A 653 4.00 6.05 25.95
N PRO A 654 4.42 7.07 26.73
CA PRO A 654 4.13 7.13 28.16
C PRO A 654 2.63 7.00 28.46
N GLY A 655 2.28 6.14 29.42
CA GLY A 655 0.89 5.90 29.84
C GLY A 655 0.10 4.86 29.03
N LEU A 656 0.61 4.44 27.86
CA LEU A 656 0.16 3.24 27.15
C LEU A 656 1.03 2.02 27.52
N ASP A 657 2.35 2.17 27.59
CA ASP A 657 3.24 1.06 27.93
C ASP A 657 3.11 0.63 29.40
N GLY A 658 3.14 -0.70 29.63
CA GLY A 658 2.96 -1.35 30.93
C GLY A 658 1.49 -1.53 31.34
N ARG A 659 0.53 -1.16 30.47
CA ARG A 659 -0.91 -1.23 30.79
C ARG A 659 -1.42 -2.66 30.63
N LYS A 660 -1.57 -3.34 31.76
CA LYS A 660 -2.21 -4.67 31.85
C LYS A 660 -3.70 -4.57 31.56
N VAL A 661 -4.24 -5.58 30.88
CA VAL A 661 -5.66 -5.69 30.52
C VAL A 661 -6.21 -7.05 30.90
N SER A 662 -7.49 -7.11 31.28
CA SER A 662 -8.21 -8.32 31.68
C SER A 662 -8.81 -9.10 30.51
N GLY A 663 -8.98 -8.46 29.35
CA GLY A 663 -9.58 -9.01 28.15
C GLY A 663 -9.63 -8.02 26.99
N PRO A 664 -10.28 -8.40 25.87
CA PRO A 664 -10.24 -7.63 24.63
C PRO A 664 -11.09 -6.36 24.70
N THR A 665 -12.22 -6.36 25.43
CA THR A 665 -13.03 -5.15 25.64
C THR A 665 -12.23 -4.03 26.31
N GLU A 666 -11.57 -4.30 27.44
CA GLU A 666 -10.75 -3.30 28.16
C GLU A 666 -9.57 -2.82 27.30
N LEU A 667 -8.94 -3.71 26.54
CA LEU A 667 -7.90 -3.35 25.58
C LEU A 667 -8.43 -2.35 24.54
N MET A 668 -9.58 -2.63 23.93
CA MET A 668 -10.19 -1.72 22.96
C MET A 668 -10.60 -0.39 23.59
N GLU A 669 -11.14 -0.38 24.80
CA GLU A 669 -11.50 0.85 25.49
C GLU A 669 -10.31 1.77 25.82
N ILE A 670 -9.15 1.20 26.14
CA ILE A 670 -7.92 1.97 26.37
C ILE A 670 -7.41 2.54 25.04
N LEU A 671 -7.36 1.72 23.98
CA LEU A 671 -6.88 2.15 22.67
C LEU A 671 -7.82 3.18 22.01
N ALA A 672 -9.13 3.04 22.16
CA ALA A 672 -10.14 3.95 21.61
C ALA A 672 -10.11 5.37 22.23
N LYS A 673 -9.51 5.52 23.42
CA LYS A 673 -9.35 6.81 24.12
C LYS A 673 -7.97 7.43 23.90
N SER A 674 -7.11 6.79 23.09
CA SER A 674 -5.71 7.20 22.91
C SER A 674 -5.54 8.09 21.68
N GLU A 675 -5.06 9.31 21.91
CA GLU A 675 -4.71 10.26 20.84
C GLU A 675 -3.67 9.69 19.86
N TYR A 676 -2.70 8.93 20.37
CA TYR A 676 -1.70 8.26 19.56
C TYR A 676 -2.34 7.25 18.58
N VAL A 677 -3.37 6.52 19.03
CA VAL A 677 -4.09 5.55 18.18
C VAL A 677 -4.92 6.27 17.10
N GLU A 678 -5.49 7.44 17.40
CA GLU A 678 -6.11 8.30 16.38
C GLU A 678 -5.09 8.78 15.35
N GLN A 679 -3.90 9.21 15.79
CA GLN A 679 -2.81 9.66 14.90
C GLN A 679 -2.32 8.52 13.99
N VAL A 680 -2.19 7.29 14.51
CA VAL A 680 -1.92 6.09 13.69
C VAL A 680 -3.03 5.83 12.68
N PHE A 681 -4.31 5.92 13.09
CA PHE A 681 -5.44 5.78 12.19
C PHE A 681 -5.42 6.82 11.06
N VAL A 682 -5.13 8.08 11.38
CA VAL A 682 -4.96 9.17 10.37
C VAL A 682 -3.86 8.84 9.37
N ARG A 683 -2.72 8.25 9.78
CA ARG A 683 -1.68 7.76 8.85
C ARG A 683 -2.22 6.69 7.89
N TYR A 684 -2.98 5.72 8.39
CA TYR A 684 -3.58 4.68 7.52
C TYR A 684 -4.64 5.25 6.55
N VAL A 685 -5.44 6.22 6.97
CA VAL A 685 -6.38 6.93 6.07
C VAL A 685 -5.63 7.73 5.01
N PHE A 686 -4.55 8.44 5.39
CA PHE A 686 -3.64 9.10 4.44
C PHE A 686 -3.11 8.10 3.40
N ARG A 687 -2.53 6.98 3.84
CA ARG A 687 -1.98 5.95 2.94
C ARG A 687 -3.01 5.48 1.91
N TYR A 688 -4.24 5.21 2.36
CA TYR A 688 -5.30 4.71 1.50
C TYR A 688 -5.77 5.71 0.42
N PHE A 689 -5.96 6.97 0.79
CA PHE A 689 -6.48 7.99 -0.11
C PHE A 689 -5.39 8.64 -0.98
N MET A 690 -4.15 8.71 -0.49
CA MET A 690 -2.99 9.19 -1.25
C MET A 690 -2.34 8.09 -2.12
N GLY A 691 -2.56 6.81 -1.80
CA GLY A 691 -1.96 5.67 -2.51
C GLY A 691 -0.44 5.60 -2.40
N ARG A 692 0.13 6.11 -1.29
CA ARG A 692 1.56 6.09 -0.96
C ARG A 692 1.76 6.20 0.54
N ASN A 693 2.94 5.80 1.02
CA ASN A 693 3.36 6.11 2.39
C ASN A 693 3.49 7.63 2.57
N GLU A 694 3.19 8.08 3.78
CA GLU A 694 3.55 9.40 4.26
C GLU A 694 5.06 9.59 4.29
N THR A 695 5.50 10.84 4.26
CA THR A 695 6.89 11.25 4.41
C THR A 695 6.95 12.34 5.48
N LEU A 696 8.15 12.68 5.97
CA LEU A 696 8.30 13.82 6.87
C LEU A 696 7.80 15.14 6.25
N GLY A 697 7.73 15.26 4.91
CA GLY A 697 7.14 16.44 4.26
C GLY A 697 5.62 16.56 4.42
N ASP A 698 4.94 15.49 4.84
CA ASP A 698 3.50 15.42 5.05
C ASP A 698 3.05 15.76 6.48
N THR A 699 3.99 16.09 7.39
CA THR A 699 3.74 16.46 8.80
C THR A 699 2.56 17.43 8.95
N ASN A 700 2.58 18.56 8.25
CA ASN A 700 1.51 19.57 8.36
C ASN A 700 0.15 19.01 7.92
N THR A 701 0.11 18.25 6.82
CA THR A 701 -1.10 17.59 6.32
C THR A 701 -1.67 16.60 7.34
N LEU A 702 -0.82 15.78 7.97
CA LEU A 702 -1.26 14.80 8.97
C LEU A 702 -1.78 15.46 10.24
N GLN A 703 -1.11 16.52 10.71
CA GLN A 703 -1.57 17.34 11.83
C GLN A 703 -2.92 18.02 11.53
N ASP A 704 -3.08 18.60 10.34
CA ASP A 704 -4.32 19.27 9.93
C ASP A 704 -5.47 18.26 9.74
N ALA A 705 -5.15 17.06 9.26
CA ALA A 705 -6.09 15.94 9.15
C ALA A 705 -6.55 15.40 10.51
N HIS A 706 -5.62 15.22 11.47
CA HIS A 706 -5.96 14.83 12.86
C HIS A 706 -6.74 15.93 13.59
N LYS A 707 -6.38 17.20 13.39
CA LYS A 707 -7.15 18.34 13.88
C LYS A 707 -8.57 18.37 13.29
N ALA A 708 -8.73 18.21 11.98
CA ALA A 708 -10.05 18.15 11.35
C ALA A 708 -10.90 16.97 11.86
N TYR A 709 -10.29 15.82 12.13
CA TYR A 709 -10.94 14.69 12.79
C TYR A 709 -11.44 15.07 14.20
N ARG A 710 -10.59 15.68 15.04
CA ARG A 710 -10.94 16.11 16.41
C ARG A 710 -12.00 17.20 16.44
N ASP A 711 -11.81 18.30 15.68
CA ASP A 711 -12.75 19.42 15.58
C ASP A 711 -14.12 18.95 15.04
N GLY A 712 -14.12 18.00 14.10
CA GLY A 712 -15.30 17.32 13.58
C GLY A 712 -15.92 16.29 14.52
N ASN A 713 -15.57 16.29 15.81
CA ASN A 713 -16.04 15.34 16.83
C ASN A 713 -15.83 13.87 16.42
N GLY A 714 -14.66 13.57 15.86
CA GLY A 714 -14.29 12.25 15.34
C GLY A 714 -14.98 11.87 14.02
N SER A 715 -15.32 12.84 13.18
CA SER A 715 -15.88 12.61 11.84
C SER A 715 -14.84 12.05 10.89
N PHE A 716 -15.15 10.92 10.26
CA PHE A 716 -14.33 10.33 9.20
C PHE A 716 -14.44 11.16 7.91
N LYS A 717 -15.60 11.79 7.65
CA LYS A 717 -15.76 12.65 6.47
C LYS A 717 -14.88 13.90 6.57
N ALA A 718 -14.86 14.58 7.71
CA ALA A 718 -14.01 15.76 7.94
C ALA A 718 -12.51 15.42 7.73
N LEU A 719 -12.08 14.26 8.21
CA LEU A 719 -10.75 13.71 7.97
C LEU A 719 -10.45 13.51 6.47
N VAL A 720 -11.34 12.86 5.72
CA VAL A 720 -11.16 12.63 4.27
C VAL A 720 -11.23 13.91 3.46
N VAL A 721 -12.09 14.87 3.83
CA VAL A 721 -12.14 16.21 3.23
C VAL A 721 -10.79 16.90 3.39
N SER A 722 -10.28 17.01 4.63
CA SER A 722 -9.00 17.66 4.94
C SER A 722 -7.84 17.05 4.14
N LEU A 723 -7.76 15.71 4.07
CA LEU A 723 -6.75 15.00 3.29
C LEU A 723 -6.86 15.28 1.78
N LEU A 724 -8.05 15.17 1.18
CA LEU A 724 -8.25 15.34 -0.26
C LEU A 724 -8.23 16.81 -0.72
N SER A 725 -8.28 17.79 0.20
CA SER A 725 -8.01 19.20 -0.07
C SER A 725 -6.62 19.68 0.36
N SER A 726 -5.76 18.80 0.89
CA SER A 726 -4.43 19.17 1.42
C SER A 726 -3.41 19.50 0.33
N ASP A 727 -2.36 20.21 0.72
CA ASP A 727 -1.18 20.44 -0.14
C ASP A 727 -0.49 19.13 -0.55
N SER A 728 -0.45 18.11 0.33
CA SER A 728 0.08 16.78 -0.01
C SER A 728 -0.71 16.08 -1.12
N PHE A 729 -2.00 16.41 -1.28
CA PHE A 729 -2.82 15.94 -2.39
C PHE A 729 -2.66 16.82 -3.63
N LEU A 730 -2.67 18.15 -3.45
CA LEU A 730 -2.82 19.15 -4.52
C LEU A 730 -1.52 19.69 -5.13
N LEU A 731 -0.37 19.57 -4.45
CA LEU A 731 0.92 20.11 -4.91
C LEU A 731 1.91 18.99 -5.23
N ARG A 732 2.85 19.26 -6.15
CA ARG A 732 3.98 18.38 -6.49
C ARG A 732 5.28 19.17 -6.49
N GLN A 733 6.38 18.54 -6.08
CA GLN A 733 7.72 19.10 -6.24
C GLN A 733 8.40 18.44 -7.44
N LYS A 734 8.40 19.12 -8.60
CA LYS A 734 9.25 18.68 -9.73
C LYS A 734 10.70 18.66 -9.24
N LYS A 735 11.41 17.54 -9.47
CA LYS A 735 12.84 17.45 -9.16
C LYS A 735 13.53 18.59 -9.93
N GLN A 736 14.28 19.43 -9.22
CA GLN A 736 15.25 20.30 -9.89
C GLN A 736 16.21 19.38 -10.65
N ALA A 737 16.49 19.70 -11.92
CA ALA A 737 17.57 19.04 -12.63
C ALA A 737 18.88 19.34 -11.88
N PRO A 738 19.77 18.34 -11.69
CA PRO A 738 21.04 18.53 -11.00
C PRO A 738 21.96 19.49 -11.75
#